data_AF-A0A1R4J1J5-F1
#
_entry.id   AF-A0A1R4J1J5-F1
#
_cell.length_a   1.000
_cell.length_b   1.000
_cell.length_c   1.000
_cell.angle_alpha   90.00
_cell.angle_beta   90.00
_cell.angle_gamma   90.00
#
_symmetry.space_group_name_H-M   'P 1'
#
loop_
_entity.id
_entity.type
_entity.pdbx_description
1 polymer ?
#
loop_
_entity_poly.entity_id
_entity_poly.type
_entity_poly.pdbx_seq_one_letter_code
_entity_poly.pdbx_strand_id
1 'polypeptide(L)'
;MSELKRILQQITALSDVPDPAVLKRLIDELRVSEKETALANEKIQSLIDILRQHPEYGDGLSSFVLKLIIQYRQISLYTDTGIMSDQGFFNSLRRLIGHRFLPLLPQDDSVVELAGYLFNKRSDERWLANVEKEKWDELVSLIRVEQKHLDLVATAKNSILNAIIILSYRISGIGLHPDLMESYPQILNYSASFVAQNQEAVLFVNQYRQAHELDSLTDITPEQAVDPAPLLVMIEQCEDIVATVRKRIYKTGISIRLTNMMLRLDQSLQRMRILTALLTESHQNRDRAVIELIQTLITTSNRRYSIGYLIDNNTKLLSRKVTENASRVGEHYISTDRAGYRQMFKKASIGGFVIAFMATLKILAYQLALAPMGRAFINSMIYGLGFVFIHVIRGTVATKQPAMTAAAIASTISESSGKKSHQLTKLSELIVDILRTQFIAIMGNVMLAIPVALIISFAWLQYTGAPMIDSEKAGHLLHDLDPFHSLALPHAAIAGVYLFLAGLIAGYYDNLAVYNHVGARIQRHRLLKAILPESWLKRLGGFVEANLGAIMGNFLFGVFLGSTATIGFIFGLPIDIRHIAFASANLAHGLFNLSADQISWNVILLSILGVALIGMVNLIVSFSLALFVALRSKEVRFFEWGRLTKLIFGHIISHPSDFFWPRDKPMKYARIDSQGHMIFDDSSAVQKGSKAIPSNYVVRRLSDVRVLPESQQASQENSQTNTDIYYDSQPQGEHIKPHTSPKKVVDLDDGLVDEELNSSPYTDDIQYDQATKTLNTANSDNPELAGNEVEPTGLDSKTTGDAKTPLPKPKKPPKLPN
;
A
#
# COMPACT_ATOMS: atom_id res chain seq x y z
N MET A 1 -47.72 -20.87 20.58
CA MET A 1 -47.25 -19.88 19.59
C MET A 1 -45.80 -20.20 19.23
N SER A 2 -45.30 -19.79 18.07
CA SER A 2 -43.87 -19.85 17.75
C SER A 2 -43.08 -18.85 18.61
N GLU A 3 -41.82 -19.15 18.92
CA GLU A 3 -40.98 -18.24 19.72
C GLU A 3 -40.75 -16.90 19.00
N LEU A 4 -40.56 -16.92 17.68
CA LEU A 4 -40.50 -15.73 16.83
C LEU A 4 -41.71 -14.79 17.07
N LYS A 5 -42.94 -15.33 17.11
CA LYS A 5 -44.14 -14.53 17.38
C LYS A 5 -44.13 -13.94 18.80
N ARG A 6 -43.68 -14.69 19.81
CA ARG A 6 -43.53 -14.18 21.19
C ARG A 6 -42.49 -13.06 21.29
N ILE A 7 -41.38 -13.17 20.55
CA ILE A 7 -40.35 -12.13 20.49
C ILE A 7 -40.88 -10.88 19.78
N LEU A 8 -41.55 -11.02 18.63
CA LEU A 8 -42.15 -9.89 17.90
C LEU A 8 -43.23 -9.16 18.72
N GLN A 9 -44.06 -9.89 19.47
CA GLN A 9 -45.00 -9.31 20.43
C GLN A 9 -44.27 -8.50 21.52
N GLN A 10 -43.16 -9.02 22.04
CA GLN A 10 -42.35 -8.30 23.04
C GLN A 10 -41.65 -7.06 22.47
N ILE A 11 -41.18 -7.12 21.21
CA ILE A 11 -40.62 -5.95 20.49
C ILE A 11 -41.70 -4.88 20.32
N THR A 12 -42.89 -5.26 19.85
CA THR A 12 -44.02 -4.35 19.63
C THR A 12 -44.46 -3.68 20.93
N ALA A 13 -44.53 -4.43 22.03
CA ALA A 13 -44.89 -3.92 23.36
C ALA A 13 -43.80 -3.07 24.03
N LEU A 14 -42.54 -3.15 23.57
CA LEU A 14 -41.41 -2.33 24.04
C LEU A 14 -40.98 -1.29 23.00
N SER A 15 -41.83 -1.02 21.99
CA SER A 15 -41.53 -0.08 20.91
C SER A 15 -41.33 1.36 21.38
N ASP A 16 -41.78 1.75 22.58
CA ASP A 16 -41.51 3.08 23.17
C ASP A 16 -40.21 3.17 23.99
N VAL A 17 -39.71 2.05 24.51
CA VAL A 17 -38.47 1.97 25.30
C VAL A 17 -37.66 0.77 24.81
N PRO A 18 -36.96 0.87 23.66
CA PRO A 18 -36.34 -0.27 23.01
C PRO A 18 -35.13 -0.81 23.78
N ASP A 19 -35.17 -2.09 24.14
CA ASP A 19 -34.07 -2.82 24.77
C ASP A 19 -33.28 -3.65 23.72
N PRO A 20 -31.98 -3.36 23.49
CA PRO A 20 -31.12 -4.12 22.60
C PRO A 20 -31.18 -5.65 22.79
N ALA A 21 -31.40 -6.15 24.01
CA ALA A 21 -31.44 -7.58 24.31
C ALA A 21 -32.63 -8.30 23.65
N VAL A 22 -33.75 -7.61 23.42
CA VAL A 22 -34.94 -8.19 22.76
C VAL A 22 -34.72 -8.33 21.26
N LEU A 23 -34.15 -7.32 20.62
CA LEU A 23 -33.71 -7.41 19.22
C LEU A 23 -32.60 -8.46 19.05
N LYS A 24 -31.69 -8.56 20.02
CA LYS A 24 -30.68 -9.63 20.04
C LYS A 24 -31.33 -11.02 20.08
N ARG A 25 -32.38 -11.23 20.90
CA ARG A 25 -33.11 -12.51 20.93
C ARG A 25 -33.75 -12.87 19.59
N LEU A 26 -34.27 -11.90 18.83
CA LEU A 26 -34.78 -12.13 17.47
C LEU A 26 -33.66 -12.64 16.54
N ILE A 27 -32.49 -11.98 16.57
CA ILE A 27 -31.33 -12.37 15.76
C ILE A 27 -30.74 -13.72 16.23
N ASP A 28 -30.72 -13.99 17.54
CA ASP A 28 -30.27 -15.26 18.10
C ASP A 28 -31.16 -16.45 17.66
N GLU A 29 -32.47 -16.25 17.54
CA GLU A 29 -33.45 -17.27 17.08
C GLU A 29 -33.41 -17.48 15.56
N LEU A 30 -33.06 -16.46 14.77
CA LEU A 30 -32.92 -16.55 13.31
C LEU A 30 -31.55 -17.10 12.86
N ARG A 31 -30.52 -17.01 13.71
CA ARG A 31 -29.14 -17.40 13.39
C ARG A 31 -28.98 -18.91 13.21
N VAL A 32 -28.47 -19.32 12.05
CA VAL A 32 -28.11 -20.71 11.71
C VAL A 32 -26.60 -20.91 11.52
N SER A 33 -26.15 -22.13 11.23
CA SER A 33 -24.76 -22.41 10.84
C SER A 33 -24.45 -21.87 9.44
N GLU A 34 -23.19 -21.49 9.19
CA GLU A 34 -22.73 -20.99 7.88
C GLU A 34 -22.89 -22.01 6.72
N LYS A 35 -23.16 -23.29 7.05
CA LYS A 35 -23.33 -24.40 6.11
C LYS A 35 -24.79 -24.73 5.81
N GLU A 36 -25.74 -24.10 6.50
CA GLU A 36 -27.17 -24.49 6.53
C GLU A 36 -28.01 -23.51 5.69
N THR A 37 -27.62 -23.29 4.44
CA THR A 37 -28.26 -22.35 3.50
C THR A 37 -29.77 -22.52 3.39
N ALA A 38 -30.28 -23.77 3.37
CA ALA A 38 -31.72 -24.02 3.34
C ALA A 38 -32.42 -23.54 4.61
N LEU A 39 -31.86 -23.86 5.79
CA LEU A 39 -32.43 -23.49 7.09
C LEU A 39 -32.41 -21.96 7.33
N ALA A 40 -31.40 -21.26 6.78
CA ALA A 40 -31.37 -19.80 6.78
C ALA A 40 -32.62 -19.21 6.09
N ASN A 41 -32.93 -19.70 4.89
CA ASN A 41 -34.06 -19.23 4.10
C ASN A 41 -35.40 -19.69 4.69
N GLU A 42 -35.48 -20.88 5.28
CA GLU A 42 -36.66 -21.36 6.03
C GLU A 42 -36.96 -20.48 7.26
N LYS A 43 -35.94 -20.10 8.04
CA LYS A 43 -36.08 -19.20 9.19
C LYS A 43 -36.51 -17.79 8.78
N ILE A 44 -35.94 -17.24 7.70
CA ILE A 44 -36.36 -15.94 7.17
C ILE A 44 -37.78 -16.00 6.57
N GLN A 45 -38.15 -17.08 5.86
CA GLN A 45 -39.53 -17.27 5.39
C GLN A 45 -40.52 -17.36 6.55
N SER A 46 -40.17 -18.08 7.62
CA SER A 46 -40.98 -18.15 8.84
C SER A 46 -41.21 -16.79 9.49
N LEU A 47 -40.23 -15.87 9.41
CA LEU A 47 -40.39 -14.47 9.84
C LEU A 47 -41.33 -13.70 8.90
N ILE A 48 -41.11 -13.80 7.59
CA ILE A 48 -41.94 -13.17 6.54
C ILE A 48 -43.42 -13.59 6.68
N ASP A 49 -43.69 -14.88 6.90
CA ASP A 49 -45.06 -15.40 7.03
C ASP A 49 -45.75 -14.90 8.30
N ILE A 50 -45.02 -14.75 9.42
CA ILE A 50 -45.55 -14.14 10.64
C ILE A 50 -45.86 -12.66 10.42
N LEU A 51 -44.97 -11.89 9.77
CA LEU A 51 -45.19 -10.47 9.47
C LEU A 51 -46.34 -10.24 8.47
N ARG A 52 -46.54 -11.16 7.51
CA ARG A 52 -47.71 -11.15 6.61
C ARG A 52 -49.02 -11.43 7.32
N GLN A 53 -49.02 -12.30 8.33
CA GLN A 53 -50.20 -12.60 9.15
C GLN A 53 -50.48 -11.52 10.21
N HIS A 54 -49.44 -10.78 10.63
CA HIS A 54 -49.48 -9.78 11.69
C HIS A 54 -48.73 -8.50 11.30
N PRO A 55 -49.35 -7.63 10.47
CA PRO A 55 -48.76 -6.36 10.05
C PRO A 55 -48.36 -5.45 11.23
N GLU A 56 -49.05 -5.58 12.38
CA GLU A 56 -48.77 -4.82 13.59
C GLU A 56 -47.36 -5.10 14.15
N TYR A 57 -46.78 -6.28 13.86
CA TYR A 57 -45.40 -6.60 14.22
C TYR A 57 -44.38 -6.03 13.23
N GLY A 58 -44.79 -5.67 12.01
CA GLY A 58 -43.96 -4.97 11.04
C GLY A 58 -43.72 -3.52 11.46
N ASP A 59 -44.80 -2.81 11.82
CA ASP A 59 -44.73 -1.46 12.39
C ASP A 59 -44.00 -1.46 13.74
N GLY A 60 -44.38 -2.37 14.66
CA GLY A 60 -43.72 -2.51 15.96
C GLY A 60 -42.22 -2.78 15.87
N LEU A 61 -41.76 -3.58 14.90
CA LEU A 61 -40.34 -3.80 14.64
C LEU A 61 -39.67 -2.57 14.01
N SER A 62 -40.34 -1.89 13.06
CA SER A 62 -39.78 -0.72 12.37
C SER A 62 -39.55 0.46 13.33
N SER A 63 -40.54 0.77 14.17
CA SER A 63 -40.51 1.87 15.13
C SER A 63 -39.54 1.61 16.27
N PHE A 64 -39.48 0.37 16.78
CA PHE A 64 -38.47 -0.08 17.75
C PHE A 64 -37.06 0.10 17.20
N VAL A 65 -36.79 -0.36 15.96
CA VAL A 65 -35.46 -0.25 15.33
C VAL A 65 -35.10 1.20 15.04
N LEU A 66 -36.04 2.04 14.60
CA LEU A 66 -35.79 3.47 14.39
C LEU A 66 -35.49 4.19 15.71
N LYS A 67 -36.33 4.07 16.74
CA LYS A 67 -36.06 4.66 18.07
C LYS A 67 -34.72 4.18 18.64
N LEU A 68 -34.42 2.89 18.50
CA LEU A 68 -33.13 2.33 18.93
C LEU A 68 -31.95 2.95 18.16
N ILE A 69 -32.03 3.11 16.84
CA ILE A 69 -30.96 3.74 16.07
C ILE A 69 -30.88 5.26 16.32
N ILE A 70 -31.98 5.92 16.73
CA ILE A 70 -32.03 7.35 17.11
C ILE A 70 -31.40 7.61 18.49
N GLN A 71 -31.49 6.67 19.44
CA GLN A 71 -30.80 6.76 20.73
C GLN A 71 -29.27 6.72 20.60
N TYR A 72 -28.74 6.19 19.49
CA TYR A 72 -27.32 6.05 19.21
C TYR A 72 -26.84 7.06 18.17
N ARG A 73 -25.53 7.33 18.13
CA ARG A 73 -24.89 8.32 17.28
C ARG A 73 -24.86 7.91 15.80
N GLN A 74 -25.92 8.22 15.09
CA GLN A 74 -26.13 7.87 13.67
C GLN A 74 -25.07 8.42 12.71
N ILE A 75 -24.45 9.58 12.99
CA ILE A 75 -23.51 10.21 12.05
C ILE A 75 -22.35 9.28 11.68
N SER A 76 -21.78 8.55 12.65
CA SER A 76 -20.69 7.59 12.37
C SER A 76 -21.15 6.35 11.60
N LEU A 77 -22.42 5.92 11.74
CA LEU A 77 -23.00 4.86 10.91
C LEU A 77 -22.90 5.25 9.43
N TYR A 78 -23.43 6.43 9.09
CA TYR A 78 -23.52 6.89 7.71
C TYR A 78 -22.19 7.39 7.13
N THR A 79 -21.34 8.05 7.93
CA THR A 79 -20.10 8.70 7.43
C THR A 79 -18.82 7.89 7.58
N ASP A 80 -18.77 6.90 8.49
CA ASP A 80 -17.52 6.19 8.82
C ASP A 80 -17.59 4.66 8.61
N THR A 81 -18.78 4.01 8.61
CA THR A 81 -18.83 2.55 8.44
C THR A 81 -18.54 2.11 7.00
N GLY A 82 -17.77 1.03 6.86
CA GLY A 82 -17.23 0.56 5.59
C GLY A 82 -16.08 1.39 5.02
N ILE A 83 -15.88 2.63 5.49
CA ILE A 83 -14.88 3.57 4.98
C ILE A 83 -13.56 3.39 5.75
N MET A 84 -12.44 3.37 5.02
CA MET A 84 -11.10 3.24 5.60
C MET A 84 -10.76 4.45 6.50
N SER A 85 -10.05 4.21 7.61
CA SER A 85 -9.67 5.30 8.54
C SER A 85 -8.58 6.21 7.96
N ASP A 86 -8.62 7.51 8.31
CA ASP A 86 -7.53 8.45 8.01
C ASP A 86 -6.22 8.12 8.75
N GLN A 87 -6.33 7.43 9.90
CA GLN A 87 -5.16 6.94 10.65
C GLN A 87 -4.30 5.99 9.78
N GLY A 88 -3.04 6.39 9.55
CA GLY A 88 -2.08 5.63 8.75
C GLY A 88 -1.87 4.21 9.28
N PHE A 89 -1.56 3.28 8.38
CA PHE A 89 -1.52 1.83 8.63
C PHE A 89 -0.82 1.43 9.95
N PHE A 90 0.36 1.99 10.24
CA PHE A 90 1.11 1.68 11.46
C PHE A 90 0.40 2.11 12.75
N ASN A 91 -0.35 3.22 12.74
CA ASN A 91 -1.13 3.67 13.89
C ASN A 91 -2.31 2.74 14.13
N SER A 92 -3.04 2.39 13.08
CA SER A 92 -4.13 1.40 13.14
C SER A 92 -3.62 0.00 13.56
N LEU A 93 -2.45 -0.43 13.08
CA LEU A 93 -1.83 -1.69 13.48
C LEU A 93 -1.38 -1.67 14.95
N ARG A 94 -0.70 -0.60 15.40
CA ARG A 94 -0.33 -0.41 16.82
C ARG A 94 -1.55 -0.39 17.73
N ARG A 95 -2.65 0.25 17.29
CA ARG A 95 -3.94 0.30 18.00
C ARG A 95 -4.57 -1.09 18.15
N LEU A 96 -4.53 -1.92 17.10
CA LEU A 96 -5.05 -3.29 17.14
C LEU A 96 -4.14 -4.29 17.89
N ILE A 97 -2.83 -4.08 17.85
CA ILE A 97 -1.88 -4.84 18.72
C ILE A 97 -2.11 -4.44 20.18
N GLY A 98 -2.26 -3.14 20.47
CA GLY A 98 -2.61 -2.63 21.80
C GLY A 98 -3.91 -3.25 22.33
N HIS A 99 -4.97 -3.27 21.51
CA HIS A 99 -6.25 -3.93 21.82
C HIS A 99 -6.12 -5.39 22.28
N ARG A 100 -5.05 -6.10 21.88
CA ARG A 100 -4.80 -7.50 22.29
C ARG A 100 -4.21 -7.64 23.70
N PHE A 101 -3.61 -6.58 24.25
CA PHE A 101 -3.06 -6.53 25.61
C PHE A 101 -3.97 -5.75 26.58
N LEU A 102 -4.57 -4.66 26.10
CA LEU A 102 -5.52 -3.82 26.83
C LEU A 102 -6.67 -3.50 25.87
N PRO A 103 -7.90 -3.97 26.11
CA PRO A 103 -9.01 -3.74 25.19
C PRO A 103 -9.26 -2.23 25.01
N LEU A 104 -9.67 -1.86 23.79
CA LEU A 104 -10.10 -0.49 23.51
C LEU A 104 -11.43 -0.26 24.21
N LEU A 105 -11.58 0.90 24.86
CA LEU A 105 -12.85 1.31 25.46
C LEU A 105 -13.92 1.37 24.34
N PRO A 106 -15.06 0.67 24.50
CA PRO A 106 -16.15 0.76 23.54
C PRO A 106 -16.69 2.18 23.42
N GLN A 107 -17.33 2.46 22.28
CA GLN A 107 -18.15 3.65 22.11
C GLN A 107 -19.60 3.25 22.33
N ASP A 108 -20.05 3.25 23.59
CA ASP A 108 -21.39 2.78 23.97
C ASP A 108 -22.53 3.58 23.31
N ASP A 109 -22.24 4.81 22.83
CA ASP A 109 -23.12 5.64 22.00
C ASP A 109 -23.16 5.24 20.52
N SER A 110 -22.36 4.25 20.07
CA SER A 110 -22.16 3.94 18.65
C SER A 110 -23.00 2.77 18.15
N VAL A 111 -23.73 3.01 17.03
CA VAL A 111 -24.46 1.96 16.30
C VAL A 111 -23.54 0.79 15.87
N VAL A 112 -22.23 1.01 15.78
CA VAL A 112 -21.24 -0.03 15.44
C VAL A 112 -21.01 -1.01 16.60
N GLU A 113 -21.03 -0.55 17.86
CA GLU A 113 -20.98 -1.44 19.03
C GLU A 113 -22.31 -2.15 19.22
N LEU A 114 -23.45 -1.46 19.02
CA LEU A 114 -24.77 -2.10 18.99
C LEU A 114 -24.81 -3.25 17.97
N ALA A 115 -24.34 -3.02 16.75
CA ALA A 115 -24.21 -4.08 15.74
C ALA A 115 -23.26 -5.21 16.17
N GLY A 116 -22.22 -4.92 16.96
CA GLY A 116 -21.30 -5.92 17.50
C GLY A 116 -21.89 -6.76 18.63
N TYR A 117 -22.77 -6.16 19.44
CA TYR A 117 -23.56 -6.84 20.47
C TYR A 117 -24.62 -7.77 19.86
N LEU A 118 -25.32 -7.29 18.82
CA LEU A 118 -26.34 -8.05 18.08
C LEU A 118 -25.72 -9.21 17.27
N PHE A 119 -24.74 -8.90 16.41
CA PHE A 119 -24.10 -9.85 15.48
C PHE A 119 -22.74 -10.33 15.99
N ASN A 120 -22.76 -10.85 17.23
CA ASN A 120 -21.56 -11.16 18.00
C ASN A 120 -20.76 -12.41 17.56
N LYS A 121 -21.20 -13.14 16.51
CA LYS A 121 -20.46 -14.30 15.98
C LYS A 121 -19.82 -13.98 14.63
N ARG A 122 -18.56 -14.37 14.46
CA ARG A 122 -17.81 -14.23 13.19
C ARG A 122 -18.44 -14.95 11.98
N SER A 123 -19.41 -15.83 12.21
CA SER A 123 -20.22 -16.49 11.17
C SER A 123 -21.39 -15.64 10.69
N ASP A 124 -21.73 -14.53 11.36
CA ASP A 124 -22.94 -13.75 11.08
C ASP A 124 -22.90 -13.10 9.69
N GLU A 125 -21.74 -12.56 9.31
CA GLU A 125 -21.42 -12.12 7.93
C GLU A 125 -21.72 -13.20 6.87
N ARG A 126 -21.61 -14.49 7.22
CA ARG A 126 -21.69 -15.61 6.27
C ARG A 126 -23.09 -16.21 6.14
N TRP A 127 -23.82 -16.42 7.25
CA TRP A 127 -25.17 -16.96 7.15
C TRP A 127 -26.16 -15.91 6.60
N LEU A 128 -25.95 -14.62 6.86
CA LEU A 128 -26.74 -13.56 6.23
C LEU A 128 -26.52 -13.48 4.71
N ALA A 129 -25.31 -13.81 4.24
CA ALA A 129 -24.98 -13.92 2.82
C ALA A 129 -25.51 -15.22 2.16
N ASN A 130 -26.06 -16.16 2.94
CA ASN A 130 -26.77 -17.35 2.43
C ASN A 130 -28.28 -17.10 2.21
N VAL A 131 -28.82 -15.95 2.63
CA VAL A 131 -30.24 -15.60 2.46
C VAL A 131 -30.47 -15.06 1.05
N GLU A 132 -31.48 -15.60 0.37
CA GLU A 132 -31.88 -15.22 -0.99
C GLU A 132 -32.28 -13.73 -1.07
N LYS A 133 -31.96 -13.07 -2.19
CA LYS A 133 -32.21 -11.63 -2.34
C LYS A 133 -33.70 -11.32 -2.29
N GLU A 134 -34.49 -12.20 -2.88
CA GLU A 134 -35.94 -12.17 -2.94
C GLU A 134 -36.53 -12.14 -1.52
N LYS A 135 -35.94 -12.88 -0.57
CA LYS A 135 -36.34 -12.87 0.85
C LYS A 135 -35.96 -11.57 1.56
N TRP A 136 -34.84 -10.95 1.21
CA TRP A 136 -34.49 -9.62 1.71
C TRP A 136 -35.42 -8.53 1.17
N ASP A 137 -35.69 -8.53 -0.15
CA ASP A 137 -36.62 -7.59 -0.79
C ASP A 137 -38.05 -7.76 -0.18
N GLU A 138 -38.53 -9.00 0.00
CA GLU A 138 -39.79 -9.30 0.69
C GLU A 138 -39.80 -8.77 2.14
N LEU A 139 -38.76 -9.05 2.93
CA LEU A 139 -38.69 -8.67 4.34
C LEU A 139 -38.68 -7.14 4.55
N VAL A 140 -37.88 -6.40 3.77
CA VAL A 140 -37.85 -4.94 3.84
C VAL A 140 -39.20 -4.36 3.40
N SER A 141 -39.88 -4.96 2.43
CA SER A 141 -41.21 -4.51 2.00
C SER A 141 -42.32 -4.64 3.06
N LEU A 142 -42.11 -5.49 4.08
CA LEU A 142 -43.04 -5.76 5.20
C LEU A 142 -42.74 -4.94 6.46
N ILE A 143 -41.49 -4.52 6.67
CA ILE A 143 -41.08 -3.67 7.81
C ILE A 143 -41.39 -2.21 7.45
N ARG A 144 -42.68 -1.85 7.49
CA ARG A 144 -43.19 -0.51 7.18
C ARG A 144 -43.55 0.24 8.47
N VAL A 145 -43.27 1.53 8.48
CA VAL A 145 -43.60 2.46 9.56
C VAL A 145 -45.01 3.01 9.34
N GLU A 146 -45.87 3.00 10.35
CA GLU A 146 -47.18 3.64 10.31
C GLU A 146 -47.09 5.17 10.42
N GLN A 147 -48.14 5.86 9.96
CA GLN A 147 -48.21 7.33 9.92
C GLN A 147 -48.01 8.03 11.29
N LYS A 148 -48.26 7.30 12.39
CA LYS A 148 -48.02 7.72 13.79
C LYS A 148 -46.54 7.81 14.19
N HIS A 149 -45.62 7.40 13.32
CA HIS A 149 -44.18 7.27 13.57
C HIS A 149 -43.31 7.96 12.50
N LEU A 150 -43.89 8.87 11.72
CA LEU A 150 -43.18 9.67 10.70
C LEU A 150 -42.14 10.61 11.30
N ASP A 151 -42.28 11.01 12.56
CA ASP A 151 -41.29 11.79 13.32
C ASP A 151 -39.93 11.07 13.39
N LEU A 152 -39.95 9.75 13.57
CA LEU A 152 -38.76 8.90 13.56
C LEU A 152 -38.14 8.82 12.16
N VAL A 153 -38.97 8.77 11.12
CA VAL A 153 -38.53 8.72 9.72
C VAL A 153 -37.91 10.06 9.32
N ALA A 154 -38.53 11.19 9.68
CA ALA A 154 -37.99 12.52 9.48
C ALA A 154 -36.64 12.71 10.20
N THR A 155 -36.53 12.22 11.43
CA THR A 155 -35.29 12.25 12.22
C THR A 155 -34.17 11.44 11.54
N ALA A 156 -34.48 10.23 11.06
CA ALA A 156 -33.53 9.40 10.31
C ALA A 156 -33.13 10.03 8.96
N LYS A 157 -34.09 10.56 8.19
CA LYS A 157 -33.85 11.29 6.94
C LYS A 157 -32.93 12.50 7.17
N ASN A 158 -33.21 13.33 8.18
CA ASN A 158 -32.34 14.45 8.57
C ASN A 158 -30.91 14.00 8.88
N SER A 159 -30.71 12.88 9.59
CA SER A 159 -29.38 12.35 9.86
C SER A 159 -28.65 11.82 8.61
N ILE A 160 -29.38 11.21 7.67
CA ILE A 160 -28.84 10.79 6.35
C ILE A 160 -28.43 12.02 5.53
N LEU A 161 -29.28 13.05 5.46
CA LEU A 161 -29.00 14.31 4.77
C LEU A 161 -27.76 15.03 5.35
N ASN A 162 -27.66 15.12 6.67
CA ASN A 162 -26.48 15.67 7.36
C ASN A 162 -25.22 14.85 7.05
N ALA A 163 -25.33 13.52 6.93
CA ALA A 163 -24.22 12.66 6.54
C ALA A 163 -23.79 12.84 5.07
N ILE A 164 -24.71 13.12 4.15
CA ILE A 164 -24.40 13.50 2.76
C ILE A 164 -23.55 14.78 2.73
N ILE A 165 -23.93 15.82 3.49
CA ILE A 165 -23.13 17.06 3.60
C ILE A 165 -21.71 16.75 4.12
N ILE A 166 -21.58 15.97 5.21
CA ILE A 166 -20.28 15.62 5.80
C ILE A 166 -19.42 14.80 4.83
N LEU A 167 -20.00 13.82 4.13
CA LEU A 167 -19.30 13.03 3.12
C LEU A 167 -18.86 13.90 1.94
N SER A 168 -19.66 14.88 1.53
CA SER A 168 -19.29 15.79 0.46
C SER A 168 -18.08 16.66 0.83
N TYR A 169 -18.07 17.30 2.00
CA TYR A 169 -16.89 18.04 2.44
C TYR A 169 -15.63 17.16 2.55
N ARG A 170 -15.78 15.88 2.92
CA ARG A 170 -14.68 14.89 2.88
C ARG A 170 -14.24 14.55 1.45
N ILE A 171 -15.18 14.37 0.52
CA ILE A 171 -14.91 14.11 -0.92
C ILE A 171 -14.15 15.27 -1.53
N SER A 172 -14.64 16.52 -1.38
CA SER A 172 -13.96 17.72 -1.86
C SER A 172 -12.58 17.88 -1.18
N GLY A 173 -12.49 17.70 0.14
CA GLY A 173 -11.24 17.83 0.88
C GLY A 173 -10.15 16.81 0.47
N ILE A 174 -10.53 15.58 0.09
CA ILE A 174 -9.60 14.58 -0.44
C ILE A 174 -9.28 14.85 -1.92
N GLY A 175 -10.29 15.19 -2.73
CA GLY A 175 -10.15 15.49 -4.16
C GLY A 175 -9.29 16.74 -4.45
N LEU A 176 -9.25 17.69 -3.51
CA LEU A 176 -8.45 18.92 -3.59
C LEU A 176 -7.13 18.84 -2.79
N HIS A 177 -6.74 17.68 -2.26
CA HIS A 177 -5.55 17.55 -1.40
C HIS A 177 -4.24 17.67 -2.20
N PRO A 178 -3.21 18.39 -1.69
CA PRO A 178 -1.93 18.60 -2.39
C PRO A 178 -1.27 17.34 -2.96
N ASP A 179 -1.12 16.25 -2.18
CA ASP A 179 -0.59 14.95 -2.67
C ASP A 179 -1.24 14.47 -3.98
N LEU A 180 -2.55 14.71 -4.14
CA LEU A 180 -3.34 14.25 -5.27
C LEU A 180 -3.12 15.16 -6.48
N MET A 181 -3.00 16.48 -6.25
CA MET A 181 -2.65 17.47 -7.27
C MET A 181 -1.21 17.32 -7.76
N GLU A 182 -0.24 17.09 -6.86
CA GLU A 182 1.17 16.88 -7.23
C GLU A 182 1.34 15.57 -8.02
N SER A 183 0.66 14.50 -7.60
CA SER A 183 0.71 13.20 -8.29
C SER A 183 -0.09 13.17 -9.61
N TYR A 184 -1.04 14.10 -9.78
CA TYR A 184 -1.76 14.30 -11.04
C TYR A 184 -2.11 15.78 -11.27
N PRO A 185 -1.20 16.60 -11.85
CA PRO A 185 -1.44 18.03 -12.05
C PRO A 185 -2.64 18.34 -12.96
N GLN A 186 -3.01 17.40 -13.84
CA GLN A 186 -4.22 17.54 -14.66
C GLN A 186 -5.52 17.42 -13.83
N ILE A 187 -5.47 17.03 -12.55
CA ILE A 187 -6.62 17.12 -11.63
C ILE A 187 -7.04 18.57 -11.34
N LEU A 188 -6.16 19.56 -11.59
CA LEU A 188 -6.53 20.97 -11.51
C LEU A 188 -7.64 21.34 -12.50
N ASN A 189 -7.75 20.64 -13.63
CA ASN A 189 -8.84 20.80 -14.59
C ASN A 189 -10.16 20.15 -14.11
N TYR A 190 -10.08 19.28 -13.11
CA TYR A 190 -11.18 18.49 -12.54
C TYR A 190 -11.53 18.89 -11.09
N SER A 191 -10.80 19.85 -10.50
CA SER A 191 -11.07 20.41 -9.17
C SER A 191 -12.47 21.02 -9.10
N ALA A 192 -12.94 21.59 -10.21
CA ALA A 192 -14.30 22.09 -10.39
C ALA A 192 -15.36 21.00 -10.12
N SER A 193 -15.20 19.76 -10.59
CA SER A 193 -16.16 18.68 -10.32
C SER A 193 -16.23 18.32 -8.84
N PHE A 194 -15.11 18.31 -8.12
CA PHE A 194 -15.09 18.08 -6.66
C PHE A 194 -15.72 19.23 -5.85
N VAL A 195 -15.80 20.45 -6.40
CA VAL A 195 -16.50 21.59 -5.78
C VAL A 195 -17.98 21.61 -6.17
N ALA A 196 -18.31 21.38 -7.43
CA ALA A 196 -19.68 21.28 -7.92
C ALA A 196 -20.44 20.14 -7.23
N GLN A 197 -19.79 19.00 -6.99
CA GLN A 197 -20.30 17.90 -6.16
C GLN A 197 -20.79 18.39 -4.78
N ASN A 198 -20.12 19.36 -4.16
CA ASN A 198 -20.53 19.93 -2.87
C ASN A 198 -21.67 20.94 -2.99
N GLN A 199 -21.67 21.73 -4.05
CA GLN A 199 -22.76 22.65 -4.34
C GLN A 199 -24.07 21.89 -4.60
N GLU A 200 -24.06 20.88 -5.48
CA GLU A 200 -25.21 20.01 -5.74
C GLU A 200 -25.64 19.20 -4.49
N ALA A 201 -24.70 18.71 -3.68
CA ALA A 201 -25.03 17.99 -2.45
C ALA A 201 -25.76 18.88 -1.43
N VAL A 202 -25.34 20.14 -1.27
CA VAL A 202 -26.00 21.11 -0.36
C VAL A 202 -27.35 21.56 -0.94
N LEU A 203 -27.44 21.79 -2.26
CA LEU A 203 -28.70 22.16 -2.93
C LEU A 203 -29.74 21.05 -2.79
N PHE A 204 -29.40 19.80 -3.16
CA PHE A 204 -30.26 18.63 -3.01
C PHE A 204 -30.74 18.45 -1.56
N VAL A 205 -29.83 18.55 -0.58
CA VAL A 205 -30.19 18.38 0.83
C VAL A 205 -31.17 19.44 1.32
N ASN A 206 -30.97 20.71 0.94
CA ASN A 206 -31.87 21.79 1.34
C ASN A 206 -33.25 21.67 0.66
N GLN A 207 -33.28 21.36 -0.64
CA GLN A 207 -34.52 21.13 -1.39
C GLN A 207 -35.31 19.94 -0.82
N TYR A 208 -34.64 18.82 -0.53
CA TYR A 208 -35.29 17.63 0.02
C TYR A 208 -35.88 17.88 1.41
N ARG A 209 -35.13 18.56 2.29
CA ARG A 209 -35.56 18.98 3.63
C ARG A 209 -36.81 19.87 3.58
N GLN A 210 -36.83 20.83 2.67
CA GLN A 210 -37.96 21.75 2.47
C GLN A 210 -39.18 21.02 1.90
N ALA A 211 -39.01 20.22 0.84
CA ALA A 211 -40.11 19.55 0.15
C ALA A 211 -40.85 18.49 1.00
N HIS A 212 -40.15 17.85 1.94
CA HIS A 212 -40.73 16.87 2.88
C HIS A 212 -41.02 17.46 4.26
N GLU A 213 -40.87 18.78 4.46
CA GLU A 213 -41.08 19.46 5.75
C GLU A 213 -40.32 18.83 6.94
N LEU A 214 -39.08 18.38 6.71
CA LEU A 214 -38.36 17.56 7.70
C LEU A 214 -37.97 18.33 8.97
N ASP A 215 -37.95 19.65 8.94
CA ASP A 215 -37.68 20.49 10.13
C ASP A 215 -38.87 20.55 11.10
N SER A 216 -40.09 20.28 10.62
CA SER A 216 -41.30 20.09 11.44
C SER A 216 -41.58 18.62 11.79
N LEU A 217 -40.68 17.70 11.41
CA LEU A 217 -40.76 16.26 11.66
C LEU A 217 -42.02 15.58 11.08
N THR A 218 -42.61 16.14 10.02
CA THR A 218 -43.84 15.63 9.38
C THR A 218 -43.59 14.60 8.28
N ASP A 219 -42.47 14.69 7.56
CA ASP A 219 -42.09 13.82 6.42
C ASP A 219 -43.20 13.65 5.37
N ILE A 220 -43.74 14.78 4.89
CA ILE A 220 -44.79 14.77 3.86
C ILE A 220 -44.26 14.24 2.52
N THR A 221 -45.13 13.58 1.75
CA THR A 221 -44.85 13.28 0.34
C THR A 221 -45.15 14.52 -0.50
N PRO A 222 -44.16 15.14 -1.19
CA PRO A 222 -44.39 16.29 -2.03
C PRO A 222 -45.15 15.92 -3.32
N GLU A 223 -45.90 16.87 -3.90
CA GLU A 223 -46.57 16.67 -5.21
C GLU A 223 -45.56 16.43 -6.36
N GLN A 224 -44.34 16.92 -6.21
CA GLN A 224 -43.22 16.69 -7.12
C GLN A 224 -41.98 16.29 -6.32
N ALA A 225 -41.48 15.07 -6.52
CA ALA A 225 -40.28 14.57 -5.89
C ALA A 225 -39.03 15.38 -6.30
N VAL A 226 -38.13 15.62 -5.34
CA VAL A 226 -36.85 16.31 -5.57
C VAL A 226 -35.90 15.39 -6.33
N ASP A 227 -35.46 15.82 -7.52
CA ASP A 227 -34.61 15.03 -8.40
C ASP A 227 -33.18 14.87 -7.87
N PRO A 228 -32.70 13.63 -7.59
CA PRO A 228 -31.31 13.39 -7.19
C PRO A 228 -30.32 13.38 -8.37
N ALA A 229 -30.77 13.43 -9.63
CA ALA A 229 -29.91 13.26 -10.80
C ALA A 229 -28.72 14.24 -10.89
N PRO A 230 -28.85 15.56 -10.60
CA PRO A 230 -27.70 16.48 -10.64
C PRO A 230 -26.56 16.06 -9.70
N LEU A 231 -26.90 15.68 -8.47
CA LEU A 231 -25.95 15.16 -7.49
C LEU A 231 -25.35 13.82 -7.95
N LEU A 232 -26.17 12.89 -8.48
CA LEU A 232 -25.69 11.59 -8.96
C LEU A 232 -24.74 11.71 -10.16
N VAL A 233 -24.96 12.66 -11.06
CA VAL A 233 -24.04 12.97 -12.17
C VAL A 233 -22.73 13.57 -11.67
N MET A 234 -22.75 14.45 -10.66
CA MET A 234 -21.50 14.95 -10.05
C MET A 234 -20.72 13.85 -9.31
N ILE A 235 -21.41 12.90 -8.66
CA ILE A 235 -20.79 11.72 -8.05
C ILE A 235 -20.14 10.84 -9.13
N GLU A 236 -20.83 10.57 -10.24
CA GLU A 236 -20.32 9.77 -11.36
C GLU A 236 -19.08 10.40 -12.01
N GLN A 237 -19.09 11.72 -12.25
CA GLN A 237 -17.89 12.44 -12.71
C GLN A 237 -16.71 12.28 -11.73
N CYS A 238 -16.97 12.39 -10.42
CA CYS A 238 -15.94 12.20 -9.40
C CYS A 238 -15.41 10.75 -9.38
N GLU A 239 -16.28 9.75 -9.56
CA GLU A 239 -15.90 8.33 -9.69
C GLU A 239 -15.02 8.09 -10.93
N ASP A 240 -15.32 8.73 -12.07
CA ASP A 240 -14.56 8.61 -13.33
C ASP A 240 -13.20 9.32 -13.27
N ILE A 241 -13.15 10.50 -12.63
CA ILE A 241 -11.90 11.20 -12.28
C ILE A 241 -11.06 10.27 -11.40
N VAL A 242 -11.64 9.72 -10.33
CA VAL A 242 -10.97 8.79 -9.40
C VAL A 242 -10.48 7.54 -10.11
N ALA A 243 -11.25 6.95 -11.04
CA ALA A 243 -10.83 5.79 -11.83
C ALA A 243 -9.65 6.13 -12.76
N THR A 244 -9.70 7.29 -13.42
CA THR A 244 -8.64 7.79 -14.33
C THR A 244 -7.35 8.11 -13.58
N VAL A 245 -7.47 8.80 -12.44
CA VAL A 245 -6.38 9.12 -11.52
C VAL A 245 -5.75 7.83 -10.99
N ARG A 246 -6.55 6.86 -10.54
CA ARG A 246 -6.08 5.54 -10.09
C ARG A 246 -5.27 4.83 -11.18
N LYS A 247 -5.79 4.76 -12.42
CA LYS A 247 -5.11 4.18 -13.60
C LYS A 247 -3.74 4.84 -13.89
N ARG A 248 -3.59 6.15 -13.64
CA ARG A 248 -2.36 6.89 -13.98
C ARG A 248 -1.34 6.99 -12.84
N ILE A 249 -1.79 7.10 -11.59
CA ILE A 249 -0.93 7.06 -10.39
C ILE A 249 -0.24 5.68 -10.25
N TYR A 250 -0.84 4.61 -10.78
CA TYR A 250 -0.12 3.34 -10.93
C TYR A 250 1.16 3.44 -11.78
N LYS A 251 1.30 4.44 -12.68
CA LYS A 251 2.47 4.60 -13.58
C LYS A 251 3.60 5.46 -12.99
N THR A 252 3.30 6.44 -12.12
CA THR A 252 4.29 7.40 -11.58
C THR A 252 4.90 7.02 -10.23
N GLY A 253 4.30 6.07 -9.50
CA GLY A 253 4.70 5.74 -8.13
C GLY A 253 3.68 6.28 -7.12
N ILE A 254 3.59 5.64 -5.95
CA ILE A 254 2.55 5.98 -4.95
C ILE A 254 3.10 5.89 -3.54
N SER A 255 2.68 6.80 -2.66
CA SER A 255 2.76 6.62 -1.21
C SER A 255 1.58 5.78 -0.68
N ILE A 256 1.77 5.17 0.49
CA ILE A 256 0.68 4.50 1.22
C ILE A 256 -0.42 5.51 1.60
N ARG A 257 -0.06 6.76 1.90
CA ARG A 257 -1.01 7.84 2.21
C ARG A 257 -1.96 8.08 1.05
N LEU A 258 -1.42 8.37 -0.14
CA LEU A 258 -2.18 8.63 -1.36
C LEU A 258 -3.02 7.41 -1.80
N THR A 259 -2.47 6.20 -1.64
CA THR A 259 -3.21 4.93 -1.86
C THR A 259 -4.45 4.86 -0.97
N ASN A 260 -4.29 5.14 0.34
CA ASN A 260 -5.39 5.09 1.30
C ASN A 260 -6.34 6.29 1.19
N MET A 261 -5.92 7.42 0.64
CA MET A 261 -6.80 8.54 0.28
C MET A 261 -7.69 8.18 -0.90
N MET A 262 -7.12 7.62 -1.97
CA MET A 262 -7.88 7.18 -3.14
C MET A 262 -8.94 6.13 -2.79
N LEU A 263 -8.61 5.16 -1.92
CA LEU A 263 -9.58 4.19 -1.42
C LEU A 263 -10.70 4.84 -0.60
N ARG A 264 -10.39 5.83 0.26
CA ARG A 264 -11.40 6.55 1.05
C ARG A 264 -12.32 7.41 0.18
N LEU A 265 -11.79 8.04 -0.85
CA LEU A 265 -12.56 8.84 -1.80
C LEU A 265 -13.56 7.95 -2.57
N ASP A 266 -13.08 6.82 -3.09
CA ASP A 266 -13.89 5.76 -3.72
C ASP A 266 -15.04 5.29 -2.80
N GLN A 267 -14.71 4.94 -1.56
CA GLN A 267 -15.70 4.48 -0.56
C GLN A 267 -16.67 5.58 -0.12
N SER A 268 -16.24 6.85 -0.08
CA SER A 268 -17.11 7.98 0.29
C SER A 268 -18.11 8.31 -0.82
N LEU A 269 -17.70 8.22 -2.10
CA LEU A 269 -18.57 8.36 -3.26
C LEU A 269 -19.63 7.26 -3.30
N GLN A 270 -19.23 5.98 -3.16
CA GLN A 270 -20.18 4.87 -3.08
C GLN A 270 -21.13 4.99 -1.88
N ARG A 271 -20.62 5.38 -0.69
CA ARG A 271 -21.48 5.62 0.47
C ARG A 271 -22.50 6.71 0.19
N MET A 272 -22.11 7.83 -0.43
CA MET A 272 -23.05 8.90 -0.78
C MET A 272 -24.12 8.41 -1.77
N ARG A 273 -23.74 7.65 -2.79
CA ARG A 273 -24.68 7.04 -3.75
C ARG A 273 -25.71 6.15 -3.04
N ILE A 274 -25.30 5.37 -2.03
CA ILE A 274 -26.19 4.57 -1.17
C ILE A 274 -27.11 5.47 -0.33
N LEU A 275 -26.59 6.54 0.29
CA LEU A 275 -27.40 7.47 1.10
C LEU A 275 -28.43 8.23 0.26
N THR A 276 -28.10 8.64 -0.96
CA THR A 276 -29.04 9.26 -1.89
C THR A 276 -30.13 8.27 -2.32
N ALA A 277 -29.78 6.99 -2.57
CA ALA A 277 -30.74 5.94 -2.90
C ALA A 277 -31.71 5.61 -1.74
N LEU A 278 -31.30 5.77 -0.48
CA LEU A 278 -32.19 5.64 0.69
C LEU A 278 -33.28 6.75 0.74
N LEU A 279 -33.03 7.89 0.09
CA LEU A 279 -33.95 9.04 0.06
C LEU A 279 -34.86 9.04 -1.18
N THR A 280 -34.54 8.25 -2.21
CA THR A 280 -35.33 8.17 -3.46
C THR A 280 -36.60 7.34 -3.27
N GLU A 281 -37.72 7.78 -3.84
CA GLU A 281 -39.04 7.12 -3.73
C GLU A 281 -39.12 5.72 -4.35
N SER A 282 -38.16 5.37 -5.22
CA SER A 282 -38.07 4.04 -5.83
C SER A 282 -37.78 2.97 -4.77
N HIS A 283 -38.84 2.33 -4.27
CA HIS A 283 -38.79 1.30 -3.22
C HIS A 283 -37.69 0.27 -3.48
N GLN A 284 -37.58 -0.27 -4.69
CA GLN A 284 -36.58 -1.30 -5.00
C GLN A 284 -35.12 -0.82 -4.89
N ASN A 285 -34.85 0.47 -5.16
CA ASN A 285 -33.52 1.07 -4.97
C ASN A 285 -33.25 1.37 -3.49
N ARG A 286 -34.23 1.91 -2.78
CA ARG A 286 -34.18 2.17 -1.33
C ARG A 286 -33.94 0.88 -0.55
N ASP A 287 -34.71 -0.17 -0.84
CA ASP A 287 -34.68 -1.43 -0.11
C ASP A 287 -33.35 -2.16 -0.32
N ARG A 288 -32.81 -2.13 -1.56
CA ARG A 288 -31.43 -2.53 -1.85
C ARG A 288 -30.40 -1.73 -1.04
N ALA A 289 -30.54 -0.42 -0.95
CA ALA A 289 -29.62 0.44 -0.21
C ALA A 289 -29.67 0.17 1.32
N VAL A 290 -30.83 -0.19 1.87
CA VAL A 290 -30.98 -0.68 3.25
C VAL A 290 -30.19 -1.97 3.46
N ILE A 291 -30.37 -2.96 2.58
CA ILE A 291 -29.65 -4.25 2.65
C ILE A 291 -28.13 -4.04 2.58
N GLU A 292 -27.65 -3.19 1.66
CA GLU A 292 -26.22 -2.91 1.47
C GLU A 292 -25.62 -2.16 2.68
N LEU A 293 -26.36 -1.23 3.30
CA LEU A 293 -25.94 -0.57 4.54
C LEU A 293 -25.87 -1.55 5.71
N ILE A 294 -26.88 -2.43 5.88
CA ILE A 294 -26.90 -3.46 6.94
C ILE A 294 -25.72 -4.42 6.79
N GLN A 295 -25.51 -4.98 5.58
CA GLN A 295 -24.38 -5.85 5.30
C GLN A 295 -23.04 -5.16 5.57
N THR A 296 -22.91 -3.87 5.21
CA THR A 296 -21.69 -3.10 5.48
C THR A 296 -21.47 -2.87 6.98
N LEU A 297 -22.52 -2.56 7.74
CA LEU A 297 -22.46 -2.37 9.20
C LEU A 297 -22.02 -3.65 9.92
N ILE A 298 -22.65 -4.78 9.59
CA ILE A 298 -22.37 -6.09 10.20
C ILE A 298 -20.94 -6.54 9.88
N THR A 299 -20.51 -6.37 8.63
CA THR A 299 -19.12 -6.64 8.21
C THR A 299 -18.15 -5.70 8.92
N THR A 300 -18.44 -4.41 9.00
CA THR A 300 -17.58 -3.43 9.68
C THR A 300 -17.39 -3.79 11.14
N SER A 301 -18.47 -4.10 11.87
CA SER A 301 -18.39 -4.44 13.29
C SER A 301 -17.62 -5.74 13.53
N ASN A 302 -17.95 -6.83 12.80
CA ASN A 302 -17.24 -8.12 12.90
C ASN A 302 -15.75 -8.04 12.54
N ARG A 303 -15.35 -7.09 11.68
CA ARG A 303 -13.96 -6.93 11.22
C ARG A 303 -13.19 -5.80 11.95
N ARG A 304 -13.84 -4.93 12.73
CA ARG A 304 -13.27 -3.71 13.35
C ARG A 304 -11.97 -3.93 14.12
N TYR A 305 -11.89 -5.02 14.87
CA TYR A 305 -10.72 -5.38 15.70
C TYR A 305 -9.81 -6.45 15.06
N SER A 306 -10.00 -6.78 13.78
CA SER A 306 -9.25 -7.83 13.09
C SER A 306 -7.96 -7.31 12.44
N ILE A 307 -6.81 -7.61 13.08
CA ILE A 307 -5.47 -7.38 12.51
C ILE A 307 -5.36 -8.02 11.11
N GLY A 308 -5.92 -9.23 10.93
CA GLY A 308 -5.90 -9.93 9.65
C GLY A 308 -6.66 -9.21 8.54
N TYR A 309 -7.76 -8.50 8.86
CA TYR A 309 -8.52 -7.68 7.92
C TYR A 309 -7.82 -6.37 7.58
N LEU A 310 -7.23 -5.69 8.60
CA LEU A 310 -6.41 -4.50 8.38
C LEU A 310 -5.23 -4.79 7.45
N ILE A 311 -4.56 -5.93 7.67
CA ILE A 311 -3.49 -6.44 6.80
C ILE A 311 -4.07 -6.74 5.40
N ASP A 312 -5.14 -7.54 5.25
CA ASP A 312 -5.62 -7.91 3.92
C ASP A 312 -6.00 -6.70 3.04
N ASN A 313 -6.67 -5.69 3.61
CA ASN A 313 -7.03 -4.47 2.86
C ASN A 313 -5.82 -3.59 2.51
N ASN A 314 -4.88 -3.35 3.43
CA ASN A 314 -3.72 -2.48 3.16
C ASN A 314 -2.63 -3.21 2.35
N THR A 315 -2.42 -4.49 2.61
CA THR A 315 -1.38 -5.30 1.95
C THR A 315 -1.75 -5.65 0.52
N LYS A 316 -3.03 -5.71 0.09
CA LYS A 316 -3.34 -5.90 -1.35
C LYS A 316 -2.69 -4.84 -2.23
N LEU A 317 -2.92 -3.56 -1.94
CA LEU A 317 -2.39 -2.46 -2.73
C LEU A 317 -0.88 -2.27 -2.53
N LEU A 318 -0.39 -2.36 -1.28
CA LEU A 318 1.04 -2.23 -0.99
C LEU A 318 1.88 -3.40 -1.52
N SER A 319 1.44 -4.65 -1.34
CA SER A 319 2.12 -5.84 -1.86
C SER A 319 2.18 -5.80 -3.38
N ARG A 320 1.05 -5.45 -4.04
CA ARG A 320 1.02 -5.27 -5.48
C ARG A 320 2.08 -4.26 -5.93
N LYS A 321 2.15 -3.07 -5.31
CA LYS A 321 3.14 -2.04 -5.66
C LYS A 321 4.59 -2.38 -5.30
N VAL A 322 4.86 -3.03 -4.17
CA VAL A 322 6.22 -3.47 -3.80
C VAL A 322 6.69 -4.59 -4.73
N THR A 323 5.81 -5.53 -5.08
CA THR A 323 6.09 -6.61 -6.02
C THR A 323 6.30 -6.06 -7.43
N GLU A 324 5.41 -5.20 -7.93
CA GLU A 324 5.51 -4.57 -9.26
C GLU A 324 6.76 -3.68 -9.39
N ASN A 325 7.17 -2.92 -8.37
CA ASN A 325 8.43 -2.16 -8.43
C ASN A 325 9.67 -3.07 -8.33
N ALA A 326 9.63 -4.17 -7.58
CA ALA A 326 10.72 -5.15 -7.55
C ALA A 326 10.97 -5.81 -8.92
N SER A 327 9.95 -5.89 -9.80
CA SER A 327 10.12 -6.37 -11.20
C SER A 327 11.14 -5.55 -11.98
N ARG A 328 11.15 -4.22 -11.81
CA ARG A 328 12.00 -3.29 -12.58
C ARG A 328 13.49 -3.57 -12.37
N VAL A 329 13.85 -4.18 -11.25
CA VAL A 329 15.22 -4.64 -10.93
C VAL A 329 15.35 -6.17 -11.15
N GLY A 330 14.25 -6.93 -11.02
CA GLY A 330 14.19 -8.37 -11.13
C GLY A 330 14.42 -8.95 -12.54
N GLU A 331 13.99 -8.28 -13.61
CA GLU A 331 14.06 -8.85 -14.98
C GLU A 331 15.49 -9.18 -15.45
N HIS A 332 16.49 -8.40 -15.03
CA HIS A 332 17.91 -8.64 -15.35
C HIS A 332 18.53 -9.84 -14.61
N TYR A 333 17.74 -10.56 -13.83
CA TYR A 333 18.13 -11.74 -13.06
C TYR A 333 17.46 -13.04 -13.52
N ILE A 334 16.85 -13.06 -14.72
CA ILE A 334 16.35 -14.29 -15.37
C ILE A 334 17.14 -14.53 -16.66
N SER A 335 17.79 -15.69 -16.77
CA SER A 335 18.52 -16.12 -17.98
C SER A 335 17.68 -17.07 -18.82
N THR A 336 17.25 -16.61 -19.99
CA THR A 336 16.44 -17.41 -20.94
C THR A 336 17.28 -18.09 -22.02
N ASP A 337 18.58 -17.81 -22.07
CA ASP A 337 19.50 -18.22 -23.13
C ASP A 337 20.91 -18.58 -22.61
N ARG A 338 21.72 -19.18 -23.49
CA ARG A 338 23.09 -19.61 -23.19
C ARG A 338 24.06 -18.45 -22.85
N ALA A 339 23.89 -17.26 -23.44
CA ALA A 339 24.76 -16.10 -23.16
C ALA A 339 24.39 -15.44 -21.83
N GLY A 340 23.10 -15.27 -21.53
CA GLY A 340 22.61 -14.83 -20.22
C GLY A 340 23.08 -15.75 -19.09
N TYR A 341 23.02 -17.07 -19.30
CA TYR A 341 23.53 -18.08 -18.35
C TYR A 341 25.02 -17.89 -18.02
N ARG A 342 25.86 -17.72 -19.06
CA ARG A 342 27.31 -17.46 -18.90
C ARG A 342 27.60 -16.08 -18.28
N GLN A 343 26.80 -15.05 -18.60
CA GLN A 343 26.92 -13.73 -17.97
C GLN A 343 26.56 -13.80 -16.48
N MET A 344 25.52 -14.55 -16.12
CA MET A 344 25.09 -14.73 -14.74
C MET A 344 26.16 -15.45 -13.90
N PHE A 345 26.77 -16.51 -14.44
CA PHE A 345 27.94 -17.15 -13.81
C PHE A 345 29.05 -16.14 -13.51
N LYS A 346 29.46 -15.33 -14.50
CA LYS A 346 30.53 -14.33 -14.32
C LYS A 346 30.20 -13.30 -13.23
N LYS A 347 28.95 -12.81 -13.15
CA LYS A 347 28.51 -11.88 -12.08
C LYS A 347 28.51 -12.55 -10.70
N ALA A 348 28.04 -13.80 -10.62
CA ALA A 348 28.04 -14.58 -9.39
C ALA A 348 29.47 -14.89 -8.88
N SER A 349 30.40 -15.22 -9.77
CA SER A 349 31.81 -15.40 -9.42
C SER A 349 32.43 -14.15 -8.81
N ILE A 350 32.14 -12.96 -9.34
CA ILE A 350 32.58 -11.69 -8.73
C ILE A 350 32.04 -11.56 -7.28
N GLY A 351 30.80 -12.00 -7.03
CA GLY A 351 30.25 -12.11 -5.68
C GLY A 351 30.99 -13.14 -4.81
N GLY A 352 31.25 -14.34 -5.33
CA GLY A 352 31.99 -15.41 -4.64
C GLY A 352 33.40 -15.00 -4.21
N PHE A 353 34.12 -14.28 -5.08
CA PHE A 353 35.44 -13.70 -4.77
C PHE A 353 35.38 -12.80 -3.53
N VAL A 354 34.51 -11.77 -3.54
CA VAL A 354 34.40 -10.82 -2.43
C VAL A 354 33.90 -11.51 -1.15
N ILE A 355 33.00 -12.49 -1.26
CA ILE A 355 32.45 -13.21 -0.11
C ILE A 355 33.53 -14.02 0.65
N ALA A 356 34.56 -14.54 -0.02
CA ALA A 356 35.69 -15.17 0.66
C ALA A 356 36.49 -14.18 1.53
N PHE A 357 36.72 -12.96 1.03
CA PHE A 357 37.33 -11.89 1.83
C PHE A 357 36.40 -11.44 2.97
N MET A 358 35.08 -11.33 2.74
CA MET A 358 34.12 -11.00 3.80
C MET A 358 34.06 -12.08 4.90
N ALA A 359 34.17 -13.36 4.55
CA ALA A 359 34.27 -14.47 5.51
C ALA A 359 35.56 -14.37 6.33
N THR A 360 36.70 -14.17 5.66
CA THR A 360 38.01 -13.94 6.31
C THR A 360 37.96 -12.76 7.28
N LEU A 361 37.43 -11.62 6.85
CA LEU A 361 37.28 -10.42 7.69
C LEU A 361 36.39 -10.68 8.91
N LYS A 362 35.30 -11.45 8.78
CA LYS A 362 34.46 -11.85 9.93
C LYS A 362 35.22 -12.75 10.92
N ILE A 363 36.02 -13.69 10.40
CA ILE A 363 36.81 -14.63 11.20
C ILE A 363 37.90 -13.91 12.01
N LEU A 364 38.56 -12.91 11.40
CA LEU A 364 39.55 -12.03 12.04
C LEU A 364 38.89 -11.03 13.00
N ALA A 365 37.74 -10.44 12.63
CA ALA A 365 37.00 -9.52 13.51
C ALA A 365 36.58 -10.16 14.85
N TYR A 366 36.46 -11.48 14.89
CA TYR A 366 36.19 -12.23 16.13
C TYR A 366 37.37 -12.19 17.13
N GLN A 367 38.60 -11.89 16.69
CA GLN A 367 39.77 -11.74 17.57
C GLN A 367 39.75 -10.42 18.35
N LEU A 368 38.93 -9.43 17.95
CA LEU A 368 38.81 -8.17 18.68
C LEU A 368 37.95 -8.37 19.94
N ALA A 369 38.43 -7.83 21.07
CA ALA A 369 37.77 -7.85 22.37
C ALA A 369 36.57 -6.89 22.45
N LEU A 370 35.59 -7.05 21.55
CA LEU A 370 34.38 -6.25 21.47
C LEU A 370 33.24 -6.86 22.30
N ALA A 371 32.47 -6.00 22.97
CA ALA A 371 31.18 -6.35 23.57
C ALA A 371 30.19 -6.87 22.50
N PRO A 372 29.15 -7.65 22.86
CA PRO A 372 28.24 -8.28 21.89
C PRO A 372 27.63 -7.31 20.87
N MET A 373 27.16 -6.13 21.30
CA MET A 373 26.63 -5.10 20.39
C MET A 373 27.68 -4.55 19.41
N GLY A 374 28.95 -4.44 19.83
CA GLY A 374 30.06 -4.08 18.96
C GLY A 374 30.37 -5.17 17.92
N ARG A 375 30.32 -6.44 18.32
CA ARG A 375 30.44 -7.60 17.39
C ARG A 375 29.30 -7.60 16.36
N ALA A 376 28.06 -7.37 16.81
CA ALA A 376 26.90 -7.24 15.93
C ALA A 376 27.07 -6.11 14.91
N PHE A 377 27.52 -4.93 15.36
CA PHE A 377 27.76 -3.78 14.49
C PHE A 377 28.86 -4.07 13.46
N ILE A 378 30.03 -4.56 13.87
CA ILE A 378 31.14 -4.86 12.95
C ILE A 378 30.76 -5.93 11.94
N ASN A 379 30.13 -7.04 12.36
CA ASN A 379 29.64 -8.06 11.42
C ASN A 379 28.58 -7.48 10.45
N SER A 380 27.70 -6.62 10.94
CA SER A 380 26.69 -5.94 10.12
C SER A 380 27.30 -4.99 9.09
N MET A 381 28.42 -4.32 9.42
CA MET A 381 29.16 -3.48 8.47
C MET A 381 29.93 -4.31 7.46
N ILE A 382 30.66 -5.36 7.87
CA ILE A 382 31.38 -6.28 6.96
C ILE A 382 30.41 -6.86 5.92
N TYR A 383 29.27 -7.37 6.36
CA TYR A 383 28.27 -7.94 5.46
C TYR A 383 27.50 -6.88 4.67
N GLY A 384 26.99 -5.82 5.32
CA GLY A 384 26.18 -4.79 4.68
C GLY A 384 26.95 -4.00 3.62
N LEU A 385 28.15 -3.52 3.95
CA LEU A 385 29.01 -2.79 3.00
C LEU A 385 29.56 -3.72 1.92
N GLY A 386 29.93 -4.96 2.26
CA GLY A 386 30.41 -5.94 1.27
C GLY A 386 29.35 -6.32 0.24
N PHE A 387 28.08 -6.49 0.64
CA PHE A 387 26.98 -6.72 -0.31
C PHE A 387 26.66 -5.49 -1.17
N VAL A 388 26.75 -4.28 -0.63
CA VAL A 388 26.64 -3.04 -1.43
C VAL A 388 27.80 -2.95 -2.43
N PHE A 389 29.04 -3.26 -2.01
CA PHE A 389 30.20 -3.27 -2.88
C PHE A 389 30.07 -4.28 -4.04
N ILE A 390 29.62 -5.52 -3.76
CA ILE A 390 29.34 -6.53 -4.80
C ILE A 390 28.36 -6.00 -5.85
N HIS A 391 27.31 -5.28 -5.42
CA HIS A 391 26.35 -4.66 -6.34
C HIS A 391 26.96 -3.51 -7.16
N VAL A 392 27.75 -2.64 -6.52
CA VAL A 392 28.43 -1.51 -7.19
C VAL A 392 29.38 -2.01 -8.29
N ILE A 393 30.14 -3.08 -8.05
CA ILE A 393 31.02 -3.70 -9.05
C ILE A 393 30.28 -4.59 -10.05
N ARG A 394 28.94 -4.59 -10.05
CA ARG A 394 28.05 -5.40 -10.92
C ARG A 394 28.20 -6.91 -10.75
N GLY A 395 28.73 -7.36 -9.62
CA GLY A 395 28.64 -8.74 -9.18
C GLY A 395 27.22 -9.07 -8.69
N THR A 396 26.99 -10.32 -8.29
CA THR A 396 25.70 -10.74 -7.74
C THR A 396 25.88 -11.74 -6.61
N VAL A 397 24.98 -11.69 -5.63
CA VAL A 397 24.84 -12.72 -4.60
C VAL A 397 23.69 -13.65 -5.01
N ALA A 398 23.94 -14.95 -4.98
CA ALA A 398 22.93 -15.98 -5.22
C ALA A 398 21.71 -15.84 -4.27
N THR A 399 20.61 -16.53 -4.60
CA THR A 399 19.38 -16.69 -3.78
C THR A 399 18.65 -15.43 -3.30
N LYS A 400 19.14 -14.21 -3.55
CA LYS A 400 18.38 -12.96 -3.39
C LYS A 400 17.37 -12.73 -4.54
N GLN A 401 17.74 -13.18 -5.74
CA GLN A 401 17.01 -12.95 -6.99
C GLN A 401 15.56 -13.48 -7.00
N PRO A 402 15.18 -14.64 -6.41
CA PRO A 402 13.82 -15.17 -6.48
C PRO A 402 12.77 -14.25 -5.87
N ALA A 403 13.17 -13.47 -4.85
CA ALA A 403 12.34 -12.44 -4.23
C ALA A 403 12.10 -11.22 -5.13
N MET A 404 13.03 -10.93 -6.04
CA MET A 404 12.94 -9.80 -6.98
C MET A 404 12.22 -10.20 -8.28
N THR A 405 12.24 -11.48 -8.67
CA THR A 405 11.50 -12.01 -9.84
C THR A 405 9.99 -12.16 -9.63
N ALA A 406 9.49 -11.85 -8.43
CA ALA A 406 8.10 -12.01 -8.00
C ALA A 406 7.05 -11.36 -8.93
N ALA A 407 7.36 -10.24 -9.59
CA ALA A 407 6.44 -9.60 -10.52
C ALA A 407 6.54 -10.07 -11.99
N ALA A 408 7.62 -10.71 -12.42
CA ALA A 408 7.62 -11.43 -13.69
C ALA A 408 6.64 -12.62 -13.61
N ILE A 409 6.58 -13.27 -12.45
CA ILE A 409 5.54 -14.23 -12.10
C ILE A 409 4.15 -13.57 -12.15
N ALA A 410 3.99 -12.43 -11.49
CA ALA A 410 2.70 -11.73 -11.42
C ALA A 410 2.19 -11.20 -12.78
N SER A 411 3.08 -10.92 -13.75
CA SER A 411 2.70 -10.43 -15.07
C SER A 411 2.22 -11.53 -16.02
N THR A 412 2.76 -12.75 -15.93
CA THR A 412 2.25 -13.92 -16.70
C THR A 412 0.80 -14.31 -16.37
N ILE A 413 0.25 -13.76 -15.29
CA ILE A 413 -1.10 -14.00 -14.77
C ILE A 413 -2.08 -12.89 -15.21
N SER A 414 -1.59 -11.67 -15.49
CA SER A 414 -2.43 -10.55 -15.94
C SER A 414 -2.72 -10.59 -17.45
N GLU A 415 -3.95 -10.20 -17.80
CA GLU A 415 -4.39 -9.71 -19.11
C GLU A 415 -4.32 -10.65 -20.34
N SER A 416 -3.75 -11.86 -20.24
CA SER A 416 -3.88 -12.85 -21.32
C SER A 416 -5.29 -13.48 -21.32
N SER A 417 -6.14 -13.11 -22.28
CA SER A 417 -7.50 -13.65 -22.50
C SER A 417 -7.55 -15.12 -22.99
N GLY A 418 -6.52 -15.91 -22.68
CA GLY A 418 -6.40 -17.32 -23.05
C GLY A 418 -6.99 -18.29 -22.02
N LYS A 419 -7.10 -19.57 -22.38
CA LYS A 419 -7.53 -20.64 -21.47
C LYS A 419 -6.58 -20.71 -20.26
N LYS A 420 -7.10 -20.62 -19.03
CA LYS A 420 -6.33 -20.58 -17.76
C LYS A 420 -5.20 -21.60 -17.63
N SER A 421 -5.34 -22.80 -18.21
CA SER A 421 -4.27 -23.81 -18.21
C SER A 421 -2.97 -23.32 -18.87
N HIS A 422 -3.07 -22.52 -19.93
CA HIS A 422 -1.93 -21.99 -20.68
C HIS A 422 -1.16 -20.91 -19.89
N GLN A 423 -1.86 -20.10 -19.09
CA GLN A 423 -1.23 -19.17 -18.14
C GLN A 423 -0.42 -19.96 -17.09
N LEU A 424 -1.00 -21.02 -16.52
CA LEU A 424 -0.30 -21.88 -15.55
C LEU A 424 0.92 -22.59 -16.17
N THR A 425 0.85 -23.00 -17.45
CA THR A 425 2.02 -23.53 -18.17
C THR A 425 3.11 -22.47 -18.34
N LYS A 426 2.81 -21.29 -18.90
CA LYS A 426 3.78 -20.18 -19.06
C LYS A 426 4.40 -19.76 -17.72
N LEU A 427 3.61 -19.76 -16.64
CA LEU A 427 4.10 -19.52 -15.28
C LEU A 427 5.04 -20.64 -14.80
N SER A 428 4.70 -21.91 -14.99
CA SER A 428 5.58 -23.02 -14.60
C SER A 428 6.92 -22.99 -15.35
N GLU A 429 6.91 -22.63 -16.64
CA GLU A 429 8.12 -22.43 -17.44
C GLU A 429 9.02 -21.30 -16.90
N LEU A 430 8.43 -20.14 -16.61
CA LEU A 430 9.15 -19.01 -16.01
C LEU A 430 9.79 -19.41 -14.67
N ILE A 431 9.11 -20.22 -13.85
CA ILE A 431 9.63 -20.72 -12.58
C ILE A 431 10.86 -21.63 -12.80
N VAL A 432 10.85 -22.48 -13.82
CA VAL A 432 12.01 -23.32 -14.19
C VAL A 432 13.20 -22.45 -14.61
N ASP A 433 12.97 -21.44 -15.45
CA ASP A 433 14.02 -20.55 -15.92
C ASP A 433 14.59 -19.66 -14.79
N ILE A 434 13.77 -19.25 -13.82
CA ILE A 434 14.21 -18.59 -12.58
C ILE A 434 15.10 -19.54 -11.75
N LEU A 435 14.63 -20.77 -11.48
CA LEU A 435 15.37 -21.78 -10.70
C LEU A 435 16.72 -22.14 -11.34
N ARG A 436 16.76 -22.31 -12.66
CA ARG A 436 18.01 -22.51 -13.42
C ARG A 436 18.96 -21.33 -13.28
N THR A 437 18.43 -20.11 -13.32
CA THR A 437 19.24 -18.90 -13.13
C THR A 437 19.77 -18.81 -11.68
N GLN A 438 19.05 -19.35 -10.70
CA GLN A 438 19.56 -19.50 -9.33
C GLN A 438 20.64 -20.56 -9.20
N PHE A 439 20.49 -21.71 -9.88
CA PHE A 439 21.50 -22.76 -9.84
C PHE A 439 22.86 -22.24 -10.31
N ILE A 440 22.92 -21.54 -11.45
CA ILE A 440 24.19 -20.98 -11.95
C ILE A 440 24.71 -19.81 -11.10
N ALA A 441 23.82 -19.06 -10.45
CA ALA A 441 24.22 -18.06 -9.46
C ALA A 441 24.89 -18.71 -8.24
N ILE A 442 24.28 -19.76 -7.69
CA ILE A 442 24.83 -20.56 -6.60
C ILE A 442 26.20 -21.11 -7.03
N MET A 443 26.28 -21.81 -8.15
CA MET A 443 27.53 -22.39 -8.64
C MET A 443 28.62 -21.34 -8.86
N GLY A 444 28.29 -20.17 -9.44
CA GLY A 444 29.24 -19.08 -9.62
C GLY A 444 29.80 -18.53 -8.31
N ASN A 445 28.96 -18.36 -7.28
CA ASN A 445 29.39 -17.96 -5.94
C ASN A 445 30.26 -19.06 -5.28
N VAL A 446 29.79 -20.31 -5.25
CA VAL A 446 30.46 -21.44 -4.56
C VAL A 446 31.81 -21.77 -5.19
N MET A 447 31.86 -21.91 -6.53
CA MET A 447 33.06 -22.33 -7.26
C MET A 447 34.23 -21.34 -7.17
N LEU A 448 33.99 -20.08 -6.82
CA LEU A 448 35.08 -19.11 -6.57
C LEU A 448 35.30 -18.80 -5.08
N ALA A 449 34.27 -18.87 -4.24
CA ALA A 449 34.43 -18.68 -2.79
C ALA A 449 35.36 -19.73 -2.16
N ILE A 450 35.22 -21.01 -2.56
CA ILE A 450 36.05 -22.12 -2.05
C ILE A 450 37.55 -21.91 -2.36
N PRO A 451 37.99 -21.82 -3.64
CA PRO A 451 39.42 -21.68 -3.94
C PRO A 451 40.01 -20.37 -3.44
N VAL A 452 39.26 -19.26 -3.41
CA VAL A 452 39.78 -18.00 -2.86
C VAL A 452 39.98 -18.09 -1.34
N ALA A 453 39.05 -18.71 -0.60
CA ALA A 453 39.22 -18.94 0.83
C ALA A 453 40.38 -19.92 1.14
N LEU A 454 40.61 -20.93 0.30
CA LEU A 454 41.79 -21.80 0.39
C LEU A 454 43.09 -21.02 0.13
N ILE A 455 43.15 -20.21 -0.94
CA ILE A 455 44.32 -19.37 -1.26
C ILE A 455 44.63 -18.38 -0.13
N ILE A 456 43.60 -17.75 0.46
CA ILE A 456 43.78 -16.85 1.62
C ILE A 456 44.34 -17.62 2.82
N SER A 457 43.78 -18.80 3.14
CA SER A 457 44.23 -19.61 4.30
C SER A 457 45.67 -20.10 4.12
N PHE A 458 46.02 -20.54 2.90
CA PHE A 458 47.38 -20.95 2.54
C PHE A 458 48.36 -19.78 2.60
N ALA A 459 48.03 -18.63 2.00
CA ALA A 459 48.86 -17.44 2.04
C ALA A 459 49.09 -16.95 3.48
N TRP A 460 48.05 -16.96 4.33
CA TRP A 460 48.17 -16.61 5.75
C TRP A 460 49.18 -17.50 6.47
N LEU A 461 49.11 -18.82 6.27
CA LEU A 461 50.04 -19.79 6.85
C LEU A 461 51.48 -19.54 6.37
N GLN A 462 51.69 -19.25 5.09
CA GLN A 462 53.03 -18.94 4.54
C GLN A 462 53.60 -17.61 5.06
N TYR A 463 52.77 -16.58 5.25
CA TYR A 463 53.25 -15.26 5.70
C TYR A 463 53.41 -15.14 7.22
N THR A 464 52.62 -15.87 8.02
CA THR A 464 52.64 -15.75 9.49
C THR A 464 53.29 -16.93 10.21
N GLY A 465 53.50 -18.05 9.52
CA GLY A 465 53.99 -19.30 10.12
C GLY A 465 52.96 -20.03 11.01
N ALA A 466 51.75 -19.49 11.14
CA ALA A 466 50.68 -20.03 11.99
C ALA A 466 49.37 -20.21 11.19
N PRO A 467 48.51 -21.18 11.56
CA PRO A 467 47.20 -21.30 10.93
C PRO A 467 46.34 -20.07 11.24
N MET A 468 45.44 -19.72 10.32
CA MET A 468 44.55 -18.55 10.46
C MET A 468 43.46 -18.77 11.52
N ILE A 469 43.19 -20.03 11.82
CA ILE A 469 42.16 -20.51 12.74
C ILE A 469 42.73 -21.72 13.48
N ASP A 470 42.47 -21.84 14.77
CA ASP A 470 42.76 -23.06 15.54
C ASP A 470 41.87 -24.25 15.10
N SER A 471 42.28 -25.47 15.44
CA SER A 471 41.57 -26.69 15.04
C SER A 471 40.19 -26.83 15.69
N GLU A 472 39.93 -26.16 16.82
CA GLU A 472 38.63 -26.18 17.51
C GLU A 472 37.59 -25.35 16.74
N LYS A 473 37.92 -24.10 16.42
CA LYS A 473 37.10 -23.19 15.62
C LYS A 473 37.02 -23.65 14.16
N ALA A 474 38.04 -24.33 13.62
CA ALA A 474 37.93 -25.05 12.36
C ALA A 474 36.88 -26.18 12.44
N GLY A 475 36.91 -26.98 13.51
CA GLY A 475 35.89 -27.99 13.80
C GLY A 475 34.48 -27.41 13.97
N HIS A 476 34.33 -26.29 14.67
CA HIS A 476 33.05 -25.58 14.83
C HIS A 476 32.50 -25.12 13.46
N LEU A 477 33.34 -24.52 12.61
CA LEU A 477 32.94 -24.08 11.26
C LEU A 477 32.47 -25.23 10.36
N LEU A 478 32.91 -26.47 10.60
CA LEU A 478 32.44 -27.67 9.90
C LEU A 478 31.19 -28.27 10.57
N HIS A 479 31.10 -28.27 11.90
CA HIS A 479 29.89 -28.65 12.62
C HIS A 479 28.70 -27.73 12.27
N ASP A 480 28.95 -26.42 12.05
CA ASP A 480 27.96 -25.48 11.52
C ASP A 480 27.41 -25.88 10.13
N LEU A 481 28.08 -26.76 9.39
CA LEU A 481 27.61 -27.26 8.10
C LEU A 481 26.83 -28.58 8.22
N ASP A 482 26.97 -29.31 9.33
CA ASP A 482 26.35 -30.63 9.50
C ASP A 482 24.81 -30.54 9.41
N PRO A 483 24.17 -31.18 8.41
CA PRO A 483 22.73 -31.07 8.18
C PRO A 483 21.87 -31.93 9.12
N PHE A 484 22.47 -32.81 9.93
CA PHE A 484 21.77 -33.74 10.81
C PHE A 484 22.04 -33.48 12.30
N HIS A 485 23.30 -33.23 12.67
CA HIS A 485 23.71 -33.05 14.08
C HIS A 485 23.71 -31.58 14.51
N SER A 486 23.52 -30.64 13.59
CA SER A 486 23.44 -29.20 13.88
C SER A 486 22.16 -28.57 13.31
N LEU A 487 21.84 -27.35 13.76
CA LEU A 487 20.66 -26.59 13.30
C LEU A 487 20.82 -25.97 11.90
N ALA A 488 21.59 -26.60 11.01
CA ALA A 488 21.98 -26.04 9.71
C ALA A 488 20.79 -25.68 8.81
N LEU A 489 19.82 -26.59 8.70
CA LEU A 489 18.64 -26.38 7.84
C LEU A 489 17.67 -25.33 8.45
N PRO A 490 17.37 -25.32 9.77
CA PRO A 490 16.69 -24.19 10.42
C PRO A 490 17.37 -22.82 10.21
N HIS A 491 18.68 -22.69 10.45
CA HIS A 491 19.39 -21.43 10.26
C HIS A 491 19.51 -21.02 8.77
N ALA A 492 19.46 -21.99 7.85
CA ALA A 492 19.35 -21.75 6.41
C ALA A 492 17.94 -21.30 5.97
N ALA A 493 16.89 -21.75 6.65
CA ALA A 493 15.53 -21.26 6.42
C ALA A 493 15.39 -19.81 6.86
N ILE A 494 15.99 -19.44 8.01
CA ILE A 494 16.06 -18.05 8.49
C ILE A 494 16.78 -17.15 7.46
N ALA A 495 17.90 -17.61 6.88
CA ALA A 495 18.55 -16.90 5.77
C ALA A 495 17.61 -16.69 4.57
N GLY A 496 16.82 -17.71 4.21
CA GLY A 496 15.80 -17.64 3.16
C GLY A 496 14.71 -16.59 3.44
N VAL A 497 14.25 -16.49 4.69
CA VAL A 497 13.31 -15.43 5.12
C VAL A 497 13.94 -14.04 5.00
N TYR A 498 15.20 -13.86 5.43
CA TYR A 498 15.89 -12.56 5.29
C TYR A 498 16.18 -12.18 3.84
N LEU A 499 16.51 -13.14 2.96
CA LEU A 499 16.64 -12.92 1.51
C LEU A 499 15.32 -12.43 0.88
N PHE A 500 14.20 -13.03 1.28
CA PHE A 500 12.86 -12.60 0.87
C PHE A 500 12.53 -11.19 1.37
N LEU A 501 12.73 -10.91 2.67
CA LEU A 501 12.52 -9.59 3.26
C LEU A 501 13.40 -8.51 2.58
N ALA A 502 14.65 -8.83 2.26
CA ALA A 502 15.54 -7.95 1.53
C ALA A 502 15.05 -7.60 0.11
N GLY A 503 14.32 -8.52 -0.54
CA GLY A 503 13.65 -8.26 -1.82
C GLY A 503 12.47 -7.28 -1.68
N LEU A 504 11.63 -7.44 -0.65
CA LEU A 504 10.55 -6.48 -0.36
C LEU A 504 11.08 -5.10 0.03
N ILE A 505 12.14 -5.05 0.84
CA ILE A 505 12.85 -3.82 1.22
C ILE A 505 13.38 -3.10 -0.02
N ALA A 506 13.95 -3.84 -0.99
CA ALA A 506 14.40 -3.26 -2.24
C ALA A 506 13.24 -2.62 -3.02
N GLY A 507 12.17 -3.37 -3.32
CA GLY A 507 11.01 -2.85 -4.04
C GLY A 507 10.32 -1.66 -3.36
N TYR A 508 10.35 -1.59 -2.02
CA TYR A 508 9.89 -0.42 -1.26
C TYR A 508 10.81 0.80 -1.48
N TYR A 509 12.13 0.63 -1.33
CA TYR A 509 13.08 1.74 -1.48
C TYR A 509 13.24 2.22 -2.93
N ASP A 510 13.05 1.36 -3.93
CA ASP A 510 13.00 1.76 -5.34
C ASP A 510 11.74 2.60 -5.65
N ASN A 511 10.57 2.24 -5.09
CA ASN A 511 9.37 3.09 -5.15
C ASN A 511 9.60 4.43 -4.41
N LEU A 512 10.24 4.40 -3.24
CA LEU A 512 10.55 5.58 -2.44
C LEU A 512 11.52 6.54 -3.14
N ALA A 513 12.50 6.01 -3.88
CA ALA A 513 13.48 6.79 -4.64
C ALA A 513 12.83 7.63 -5.74
N VAL A 514 11.96 7.00 -6.54
CA VAL A 514 11.22 7.65 -7.63
C VAL A 514 10.19 8.63 -7.07
N TYR A 515 9.38 8.21 -6.09
CA TYR A 515 8.29 9.01 -5.54
C TYR A 515 8.77 10.28 -4.82
N ASN A 516 9.87 10.21 -4.06
CA ASN A 516 10.44 11.38 -3.39
C ASN A 516 11.45 12.15 -4.27
N HIS A 517 11.56 11.81 -5.56
CA HIS A 517 12.52 12.39 -6.52
C HIS A 517 13.95 12.49 -5.96
N VAL A 518 14.45 11.40 -5.37
CA VAL A 518 15.67 11.39 -4.55
C VAL A 518 16.90 11.83 -5.35
N GLY A 519 17.00 11.47 -6.63
CA GLY A 519 18.09 11.90 -7.50
C GLY A 519 18.06 13.39 -7.80
N ALA A 520 16.88 13.99 -7.95
CA ALA A 520 16.71 15.44 -8.09
C ALA A 520 16.99 16.19 -6.77
N ARG A 521 16.66 15.60 -5.62
CA ARG A 521 16.97 16.16 -4.30
C ARG A 521 18.49 16.14 -4.02
N ILE A 522 19.18 15.07 -4.37
CA ILE A 522 20.65 14.98 -4.31
C ILE A 522 21.29 16.09 -5.16
N GLN A 523 20.78 16.34 -6.36
CA GLN A 523 21.24 17.42 -7.25
C GLN A 523 21.03 18.84 -6.71
N ARG A 524 20.19 19.02 -5.67
CA ARG A 524 19.94 20.30 -5.00
C ARG A 524 20.63 20.41 -3.63
N HIS A 525 21.35 19.39 -3.18
CA HIS A 525 21.94 19.36 -1.84
C HIS A 525 23.17 20.28 -1.73
N ARG A 526 23.10 21.31 -0.86
CA ARG A 526 24.11 22.39 -0.76
C ARG A 526 25.55 21.86 -0.65
N LEU A 527 25.82 20.99 0.33
CA LEU A 527 27.17 20.42 0.55
C LEU A 527 27.66 19.57 -0.63
N LEU A 528 26.79 18.82 -1.30
CA LEU A 528 27.21 18.00 -2.45
C LEU A 528 27.45 18.85 -3.70
N LYS A 529 26.77 20.01 -3.83
CA LYS A 529 27.05 21.01 -4.88
C LYS A 529 28.35 21.77 -4.63
N ALA A 530 28.77 21.93 -3.38
CA ALA A 530 30.08 22.51 -3.03
C ALA A 530 31.23 21.50 -3.27
N ILE A 531 31.03 20.23 -2.92
CA ILE A 531 32.09 19.21 -2.96
C ILE A 531 32.24 18.53 -4.34
N LEU A 532 31.16 18.35 -5.12
CA LEU A 532 31.21 17.62 -6.39
C LEU A 532 30.86 18.48 -7.61
N PRO A 533 31.59 18.34 -8.74
CA PRO A 533 31.20 18.93 -10.03
C PRO A 533 29.79 18.51 -10.45
N GLU A 534 29.05 19.41 -11.10
CA GLU A 534 27.64 19.20 -11.48
C GLU A 534 27.41 17.92 -12.32
N SER A 535 28.37 17.57 -13.19
CA SER A 535 28.34 16.34 -13.99
C SER A 535 28.43 15.06 -13.15
N TRP A 536 29.22 15.09 -12.07
CA TRP A 536 29.28 14.03 -11.06
C TRP A 536 28.03 14.01 -10.18
N LEU A 537 27.51 15.18 -9.81
CA LEU A 537 26.30 15.30 -8.99
C LEU A 537 25.05 14.76 -9.72
N LYS A 538 24.91 15.04 -11.02
CA LYS A 538 23.89 14.44 -11.90
C LYS A 538 24.03 12.92 -12.00
N ARG A 539 25.26 12.41 -12.18
CA ARG A 539 25.55 10.97 -12.19
C ARG A 539 25.22 10.30 -10.86
N LEU A 540 25.57 10.92 -9.73
CA LEU A 540 25.29 10.43 -8.38
C LEU A 540 23.78 10.39 -8.12
N GLY A 541 23.06 11.48 -8.42
CA GLY A 541 21.61 11.54 -8.29
C GLY A 541 20.91 10.44 -9.10
N GLY A 542 21.24 10.31 -10.39
CA GLY A 542 20.69 9.26 -11.25
C GLY A 542 21.10 7.84 -10.82
N PHE A 543 22.32 7.63 -10.34
CA PHE A 543 22.78 6.34 -9.82
C PHE A 543 21.99 5.93 -8.58
N VAL A 544 21.84 6.83 -7.59
CA VAL A 544 21.08 6.54 -6.36
C VAL A 544 19.61 6.32 -6.68
N GLU A 545 18.98 7.16 -7.50
CA GLU A 545 17.55 6.98 -7.86
C GLU A 545 17.28 5.66 -8.61
N ALA A 546 18.26 5.17 -9.37
CA ALA A 546 18.17 3.88 -10.06
C ALA A 546 18.59 2.65 -9.22
N ASN A 547 19.22 2.84 -8.05
CA ASN A 547 19.80 1.73 -7.26
C ASN A 547 19.44 1.74 -5.76
N LEU A 548 18.67 2.71 -5.24
CA LEU A 548 18.45 2.85 -3.79
C LEU A 548 17.86 1.60 -3.16
N GLY A 549 16.91 0.92 -3.80
CA GLY A 549 16.37 -0.35 -3.30
C GLY A 549 17.37 -1.49 -3.34
N ALA A 550 18.15 -1.59 -4.42
CA ALA A 550 19.23 -2.57 -4.48
C ALA A 550 20.28 -2.36 -3.37
N ILE A 551 20.69 -1.10 -3.13
CA ILE A 551 21.62 -0.69 -2.07
C ILE A 551 21.04 -1.00 -0.68
N MET A 552 19.86 -0.45 -0.36
CA MET A 552 19.25 -0.62 0.97
C MET A 552 18.88 -2.08 1.26
N GLY A 553 18.39 -2.82 0.26
CA GLY A 553 18.10 -4.24 0.39
C GLY A 553 19.36 -5.09 0.59
N ASN A 554 20.48 -4.77 -0.05
CA ASN A 554 21.78 -5.44 0.19
C ASN A 554 22.35 -5.08 1.57
N PHE A 555 22.33 -3.80 1.93
CA PHE A 555 22.84 -3.33 3.21
C PHE A 555 22.07 -3.93 4.39
N LEU A 556 20.74 -3.84 4.39
CA LEU A 556 19.89 -4.37 5.46
C LEU A 556 19.91 -5.90 5.51
N PHE A 557 20.06 -6.60 4.38
CA PHE A 557 20.33 -8.04 4.40
C PHE A 557 21.63 -8.36 5.16
N GLY A 558 22.71 -7.61 4.91
CA GLY A 558 23.96 -7.74 5.65
C GLY A 558 23.84 -7.39 7.14
N VAL A 559 23.03 -6.39 7.49
CA VAL A 559 22.70 -6.08 8.89
C VAL A 559 21.97 -7.25 9.56
N PHE A 560 21.00 -7.88 8.90
CA PHE A 560 20.36 -9.10 9.43
C PHE A 560 21.37 -10.24 9.61
N LEU A 561 22.22 -10.50 8.61
CA LEU A 561 23.28 -11.51 8.73
C LEU A 561 24.27 -11.24 9.88
N GLY A 562 24.56 -9.97 10.17
CA GLY A 562 25.58 -9.59 11.15
C GLY A 562 25.07 -9.50 12.59
N SER A 563 23.79 -9.16 12.77
CA SER A 563 23.19 -8.92 14.09
C SER A 563 22.50 -10.15 14.71
N THR A 564 21.94 -11.05 13.90
CA THR A 564 21.03 -12.10 14.41
C THR A 564 21.65 -13.05 15.42
N ALA A 565 22.91 -13.45 15.28
CA ALA A 565 23.59 -14.26 16.31
C ALA A 565 23.67 -13.56 17.68
N THR A 566 23.81 -12.22 17.68
CA THR A 566 23.80 -11.42 18.91
C THR A 566 22.39 -11.21 19.44
N ILE A 567 21.39 -11.07 18.55
CA ILE A 567 19.97 -11.02 18.95
C ILE A 567 19.57 -12.35 19.61
N GLY A 568 19.95 -13.50 19.03
CA GLY A 568 19.77 -14.82 19.63
C GLY A 568 20.38 -14.90 21.02
N PHE A 569 21.66 -14.53 21.16
CA PHE A 569 22.36 -14.47 22.45
C PHE A 569 21.63 -13.60 23.49
N ILE A 570 21.19 -12.39 23.13
CA ILE A 570 20.48 -11.47 24.04
C ILE A 570 19.14 -12.05 24.54
N PHE A 571 18.42 -12.79 23.69
CA PHE A 571 17.15 -13.43 24.07
C PHE A 571 17.30 -14.87 24.60
N GLY A 572 18.53 -15.39 24.75
CA GLY A 572 18.78 -16.78 25.17
C GLY A 572 18.34 -17.84 24.15
N LEU A 573 18.23 -17.46 22.87
CA LEU A 573 17.75 -18.33 21.78
C LEU A 573 18.93 -18.79 20.89
N PRO A 574 19.03 -20.09 20.54
CA PRO A 574 20.10 -20.63 19.69
C PRO A 574 19.87 -20.31 18.20
N ILE A 575 19.90 -19.03 17.85
CA ILE A 575 19.59 -18.51 16.51
C ILE A 575 20.86 -17.93 15.88
N ASP A 576 21.28 -18.52 14.76
CA ASP A 576 22.28 -17.99 13.83
C ASP A 576 21.72 -18.04 12.39
N ILE A 577 22.51 -17.64 11.39
CA ILE A 577 22.10 -17.63 9.98
C ILE A 577 23.16 -18.30 9.10
N ARG A 578 22.72 -19.28 8.31
CA ARG A 578 23.61 -20.05 7.43
C ARG A 578 23.23 -19.84 5.96
N HIS A 579 24.08 -19.13 5.23
CA HIS A 579 23.90 -18.78 3.83
C HIS A 579 24.97 -19.43 2.95
N ILE A 580 24.57 -20.10 1.87
CA ILE A 580 25.43 -20.98 1.05
C ILE A 580 26.78 -20.37 0.66
N ALA A 581 26.83 -19.10 0.28
CA ALA A 581 28.08 -18.47 -0.15
C ALA A 581 29.10 -18.31 0.99
N PHE A 582 28.65 -18.02 2.22
CA PHE A 582 29.52 -18.03 3.41
C PHE A 582 29.81 -19.44 3.89
N ALA A 583 28.81 -20.34 3.84
CA ALA A 583 29.00 -21.75 4.15
C ALA A 583 30.11 -22.39 3.29
N SER A 584 30.24 -21.97 2.03
CA SER A 584 31.29 -22.40 1.11
C SER A 584 32.68 -21.87 1.47
N ALA A 585 32.79 -20.61 1.91
CA ALA A 585 34.06 -20.07 2.41
C ALA A 585 34.45 -20.69 3.76
N ASN A 586 33.48 -20.91 4.65
CA ASN A 586 33.67 -21.59 5.93
C ASN A 586 34.08 -23.05 5.74
N LEU A 587 33.53 -23.77 4.76
CA LEU A 587 33.96 -25.11 4.37
C LEU A 587 35.46 -25.14 4.01
N ALA A 588 35.90 -24.19 3.17
CA ALA A 588 37.30 -24.07 2.77
C ALA A 588 38.22 -23.73 3.97
N HIS A 589 37.86 -22.73 4.77
CA HIS A 589 38.63 -22.36 5.96
C HIS A 589 38.68 -23.49 7.01
N GLY A 590 37.56 -24.19 7.24
CA GLY A 590 37.46 -25.31 8.16
C GLY A 590 38.31 -26.50 7.71
N LEU A 591 38.12 -26.98 6.48
CA LEU A 591 38.88 -28.12 5.95
C LEU A 591 40.40 -27.85 5.84
N PHE A 592 40.82 -26.60 5.65
CA PHE A 592 42.25 -26.26 5.56
C PHE A 592 42.96 -26.16 6.93
N ASN A 593 42.25 -25.73 7.98
CA ASN A 593 42.83 -25.52 9.32
C ASN A 593 42.51 -26.66 10.31
N LEU A 594 41.87 -27.75 9.86
CA LEU A 594 41.59 -28.93 10.68
C LEU A 594 42.83 -29.82 10.83
N SER A 595 43.07 -30.35 12.03
CA SER A 595 44.16 -31.29 12.31
C SER A 595 44.02 -32.57 11.46
N ALA A 596 45.15 -33.09 10.95
CA ALA A 596 45.14 -34.22 10.02
C ALA A 596 44.38 -35.45 10.56
N ASP A 597 44.55 -35.76 11.86
CA ASP A 597 43.89 -36.90 12.53
C ASP A 597 42.35 -36.75 12.64
N GLN A 598 41.83 -35.54 12.43
CA GLN A 598 40.40 -35.23 12.43
C GLN A 598 39.79 -35.19 11.01
N ILE A 599 40.61 -35.24 9.95
CA ILE A 599 40.14 -35.21 8.57
C ILE A 599 39.64 -36.61 8.16
N SER A 600 38.33 -36.82 8.29
CA SER A 600 37.64 -38.02 7.77
C SER A 600 36.89 -37.72 6.48
N TRP A 601 36.86 -38.69 5.55
CA TRP A 601 35.99 -38.65 4.36
C TRP A 601 34.53 -38.38 4.70
N ASN A 602 34.06 -38.86 5.85
CA ASN A 602 32.71 -38.57 6.35
C ASN A 602 32.50 -37.07 6.60
N VAL A 603 33.46 -36.40 7.25
CA VAL A 603 33.39 -34.96 7.55
C VAL A 603 33.40 -34.14 6.25
N ILE A 604 34.27 -34.49 5.29
CA ILE A 604 34.35 -33.82 3.99
C ILE A 604 33.01 -33.95 3.23
N LEU A 605 32.51 -35.19 3.07
CA LEU A 605 31.29 -35.46 2.32
C LEU A 605 30.06 -34.83 2.98
N LEU A 606 29.96 -34.93 4.31
CA LEU A 606 28.84 -34.38 5.08
C LEU A 606 28.82 -32.85 5.08
N SER A 607 30.00 -32.21 5.14
CA SER A 607 30.10 -30.74 5.06
C SER A 607 29.78 -30.21 3.66
N ILE A 608 30.17 -30.93 2.59
CA ILE A 608 29.79 -30.60 1.20
C ILE A 608 28.27 -30.76 1.00
N LEU A 609 27.70 -31.86 1.49
CA LEU A 609 26.25 -32.08 1.50
C LEU A 609 25.53 -30.98 2.31
N GLY A 610 26.09 -30.58 3.44
CA GLY A 610 25.65 -29.46 4.26
C GLY A 610 25.55 -28.15 3.48
N VAL A 611 26.63 -27.73 2.82
CA VAL A 611 26.64 -26.52 1.95
C VAL A 611 25.57 -26.60 0.87
N ALA A 612 25.42 -27.76 0.20
CA ALA A 612 24.41 -27.96 -0.84
C ALA A 612 22.97 -27.85 -0.30
N LEU A 613 22.67 -28.50 0.84
CA LEU A 613 21.35 -28.45 1.48
C LEU A 613 21.04 -27.07 2.04
N ILE A 614 22.03 -26.35 2.61
CA ILE A 614 21.89 -24.95 3.02
C ILE A 614 21.45 -24.09 1.82
N GLY A 615 22.08 -24.24 0.65
CA GLY A 615 21.68 -23.53 -0.56
C GLY A 615 20.28 -23.88 -1.06
N MET A 616 19.94 -25.18 -1.03
CA MET A 616 18.61 -25.66 -1.40
C MET A 616 17.52 -25.06 -0.48
N VAL A 617 17.77 -25.01 0.83
CA VAL A 617 16.83 -24.40 1.80
C VAL A 617 16.78 -22.87 1.66
N ASN A 618 17.91 -22.19 1.50
CA ASN A 618 17.95 -20.74 1.23
C ASN A 618 17.07 -20.39 0.00
N LEU A 619 17.19 -21.18 -1.06
CA LEU A 619 16.44 -21.04 -2.31
C LEU A 619 14.95 -21.34 -2.13
N ILE A 620 14.59 -22.51 -1.60
CA ILE A 620 13.19 -22.94 -1.46
C ILE A 620 12.41 -21.97 -0.57
N VAL A 621 12.97 -21.58 0.58
CA VAL A 621 12.26 -20.71 1.54
C VAL A 621 12.10 -19.29 0.98
N SER A 622 13.16 -18.68 0.44
CA SER A 622 13.06 -17.32 -0.13
C SER A 622 12.10 -17.27 -1.32
N PHE A 623 12.15 -18.28 -2.20
CA PHE A 623 11.30 -18.36 -3.38
C PHE A 623 9.84 -18.70 -3.04
N SER A 624 9.56 -19.62 -2.12
CA SER A 624 8.18 -19.95 -1.73
C SER A 624 7.47 -18.78 -1.05
N LEU A 625 8.15 -17.99 -0.21
CA LEU A 625 7.58 -16.76 0.36
C LEU A 625 7.34 -15.69 -0.72
N ALA A 626 8.29 -15.53 -1.65
CA ALA A 626 8.15 -14.60 -2.77
C ALA A 626 6.96 -14.95 -3.69
N LEU A 627 6.87 -16.21 -4.11
CA LEU A 627 5.77 -16.76 -4.91
C LEU A 627 4.43 -16.63 -4.18
N PHE A 628 4.39 -16.90 -2.87
CA PHE A 628 3.19 -16.75 -2.06
C PHE A 628 2.66 -15.31 -2.03
N VAL A 629 3.53 -14.34 -1.78
CA VAL A 629 3.15 -12.92 -1.75
C VAL A 629 2.80 -12.39 -3.14
N ALA A 630 3.51 -12.82 -4.19
CA ALA A 630 3.19 -12.49 -5.58
C ALA A 630 1.79 -12.98 -5.99
N LEU A 631 1.50 -14.27 -5.80
CA LEU A 631 0.20 -14.85 -6.16
C LEU A 631 -0.95 -14.23 -5.36
N ARG A 632 -0.74 -13.94 -4.07
CA ARG A 632 -1.74 -13.25 -3.23
C ARG A 632 -1.98 -11.80 -3.69
N SER A 633 -0.99 -11.11 -4.24
CA SER A 633 -1.13 -9.74 -4.78
C SER A 633 -1.99 -9.64 -6.05
N LYS A 634 -2.28 -10.78 -6.70
CA LYS A 634 -3.11 -10.90 -7.90
C LYS A 634 -4.39 -11.74 -7.67
N GLU A 635 -4.77 -11.94 -6.41
CA GLU A 635 -6.01 -12.63 -5.98
C GLU A 635 -6.20 -14.06 -6.55
N VAL A 636 -5.09 -14.74 -6.86
CA VAL A 636 -5.09 -16.13 -7.37
C VAL A 636 -5.75 -17.07 -6.35
N ARG A 637 -6.79 -17.79 -6.76
CA ARG A 637 -7.60 -18.61 -5.85
C ARG A 637 -6.79 -19.79 -5.30
N PHE A 638 -7.00 -20.14 -4.03
CA PHE A 638 -6.23 -21.19 -3.34
C PHE A 638 -6.23 -22.55 -4.10
N PHE A 639 -7.31 -22.87 -4.82
CA PHE A 639 -7.45 -24.07 -5.66
C PHE A 639 -6.55 -24.09 -6.93
N GLU A 640 -5.83 -23.02 -7.24
CA GLU A 640 -4.88 -22.96 -8.36
C GLU A 640 -3.45 -23.36 -7.94
N TRP A 641 -3.13 -23.30 -6.64
CA TRP A 641 -1.84 -23.72 -6.08
C TRP A 641 -1.50 -25.19 -6.36
N GLY A 642 -2.41 -26.12 -6.02
CA GLY A 642 -2.18 -27.56 -6.17
C GLY A 642 -2.02 -28.01 -7.63
N ARG A 643 -2.44 -27.19 -8.59
CA ARG A 643 -2.19 -27.42 -10.02
C ARG A 643 -0.82 -26.89 -10.45
N LEU A 644 -0.42 -25.71 -9.98
CA LEU A 644 0.91 -25.16 -10.25
C LEU A 644 2.03 -26.04 -9.65
N THR A 645 1.89 -26.48 -8.40
CA THR A 645 2.87 -27.37 -7.77
C THR A 645 2.97 -28.73 -8.48
N LYS A 646 1.83 -29.30 -8.90
CA LYS A 646 1.81 -30.55 -9.69
C LYS A 646 2.47 -30.40 -11.07
N LEU A 647 2.32 -29.24 -11.73
CA LEU A 647 3.02 -28.94 -12.99
C LEU A 647 4.54 -28.86 -12.77
N ILE A 648 4.99 -28.10 -11.77
CA ILE A 648 6.42 -27.96 -11.45
C ILE A 648 7.03 -29.32 -11.07
N PHE A 649 6.38 -30.08 -10.20
CA PHE A 649 6.85 -31.41 -9.77
C PHE A 649 6.87 -32.43 -10.92
N GLY A 650 5.85 -32.40 -11.80
CA GLY A 650 5.84 -33.18 -13.03
C GLY A 650 6.97 -32.81 -14.00
N HIS A 651 7.36 -31.53 -14.06
CA HIS A 651 8.49 -31.07 -14.87
C HIS A 651 9.84 -31.48 -14.24
N ILE A 652 9.99 -31.42 -12.91
CA ILE A 652 11.18 -31.95 -12.18
C ILE A 652 11.39 -33.43 -12.50
N ILE A 653 10.33 -34.24 -12.51
CA ILE A 653 10.42 -35.69 -12.77
C ILE A 653 10.66 -36.00 -14.26
N SER A 654 10.02 -35.28 -15.19
CA SER A 654 10.08 -35.59 -16.62
C SER A 654 11.25 -34.94 -17.37
N HIS A 655 11.67 -33.75 -16.97
CA HIS A 655 12.71 -32.94 -17.62
C HIS A 655 13.67 -32.31 -16.59
N PRO A 656 14.34 -33.12 -15.73
CA PRO A 656 15.23 -32.60 -14.68
C PRO A 656 16.40 -31.78 -15.26
N SER A 657 16.84 -32.08 -16.49
CA SER A 657 17.86 -31.32 -17.24
C SER A 657 17.59 -29.82 -17.28
N ASP A 658 16.33 -29.42 -17.41
CA ASP A 658 15.94 -28.07 -17.77
C ASP A 658 16.07 -27.10 -16.60
N PHE A 659 16.21 -27.62 -15.37
CA PHE A 659 16.57 -26.87 -14.16
C PHE A 659 18.07 -26.56 -14.05
N PHE A 660 18.92 -27.18 -14.88
CA PHE A 660 20.38 -27.07 -14.79
C PHE A 660 21.04 -26.60 -16.10
N TRP A 661 20.49 -26.96 -17.28
CA TRP A 661 21.03 -26.54 -18.58
C TRP A 661 20.14 -25.49 -19.27
N PRO A 662 20.73 -24.43 -19.87
CA PRO A 662 19.98 -23.38 -20.56
C PRO A 662 19.31 -23.88 -21.84
N ARG A 663 18.10 -23.38 -22.12
CA ARG A 663 17.33 -23.71 -23.34
C ARG A 663 18.09 -23.36 -24.62
N ASP A 664 17.89 -24.15 -25.67
CA ASP A 664 18.44 -23.91 -27.01
C ASP A 664 17.70 -22.82 -27.80
N LYS A 665 16.46 -22.52 -27.41
CA LYS A 665 15.66 -21.42 -27.96
C LYS A 665 15.29 -20.47 -26.81
N PRO A 666 15.57 -19.17 -26.92
CA PRO A 666 15.29 -18.22 -25.85
C PRO A 666 13.78 -18.01 -25.69
N MET A 667 13.27 -18.19 -24.48
CA MET A 667 11.93 -17.73 -24.12
C MET A 667 11.90 -16.20 -24.16
N LYS A 668 11.11 -15.63 -25.08
CA LYS A 668 10.69 -14.23 -25.00
C LYS A 668 9.48 -14.16 -24.06
N TYR A 669 9.70 -13.79 -22.80
CA TYR A 669 8.61 -13.25 -21.99
C TYR A 669 8.21 -11.90 -22.58
N ALA A 670 6.94 -11.52 -22.38
CA ALA A 670 6.48 -10.20 -22.73
C ALA A 670 7.27 -9.15 -21.92
N ARG A 671 8.04 -8.32 -22.62
CA ARG A 671 8.64 -7.12 -22.00
C ARG A 671 7.50 -6.18 -21.62
N ILE A 672 7.53 -5.68 -20.40
CA ILE A 672 6.57 -4.68 -19.93
C ILE A 672 7.22 -3.31 -20.09
N ASP A 673 6.53 -2.34 -20.69
CA ASP A 673 7.00 -0.96 -20.68
C ASP A 673 6.79 -0.28 -19.31
N SER A 674 7.26 0.96 -19.18
CA SER A 674 6.96 1.81 -18.01
C SER A 674 5.47 2.19 -17.88
N GLN A 675 4.59 1.66 -18.73
CA GLN A 675 3.16 1.92 -18.74
C GLN A 675 2.31 0.70 -18.32
N GLY A 676 2.91 -0.48 -18.25
CA GLY A 676 2.25 -1.75 -17.94
C GLY A 676 1.89 -2.61 -19.16
N HIS A 677 2.20 -2.18 -20.39
CA HIS A 677 1.80 -2.87 -21.62
C HIS A 677 2.86 -3.87 -22.09
N MET A 678 2.41 -4.97 -22.72
CA MET A 678 3.31 -5.94 -23.35
C MET A 678 3.87 -5.38 -24.67
N ILE A 679 5.16 -5.04 -24.71
CA ILE A 679 5.82 -4.44 -25.89
C ILE A 679 5.93 -5.44 -27.06
N PHE A 680 5.97 -6.74 -26.78
CA PHE A 680 6.07 -7.80 -27.79
C PHE A 680 5.31 -9.06 -27.36
N ASP A 681 4.53 -9.64 -28.29
CA ASP A 681 4.01 -11.01 -28.22
C ASP A 681 4.10 -11.72 -29.59
N ASP A 682 5.22 -12.41 -29.82
CA ASP A 682 5.45 -13.21 -31.03
C ASP A 682 4.55 -14.47 -31.12
N SER A 683 3.70 -14.75 -30.12
CA SER A 683 2.78 -15.91 -30.13
C SER A 683 1.88 -15.94 -31.39
N SER A 684 1.63 -14.79 -32.00
CA SER A 684 0.81 -14.62 -33.21
C SER A 684 1.52 -14.98 -34.54
N ALA A 685 2.85 -15.03 -34.56
CA ALA A 685 3.63 -15.16 -35.81
C ALA A 685 4.03 -16.62 -36.16
N VAL A 686 4.10 -17.51 -35.18
CA VAL A 686 4.75 -18.83 -35.33
C VAL A 686 3.77 -19.98 -35.64
N GLN A 687 2.45 -19.78 -35.50
CA GLN A 687 1.42 -20.80 -35.80
C GLN A 687 0.67 -20.58 -37.13
N LYS A 688 1.40 -20.29 -38.22
CA LYS A 688 0.92 -20.53 -39.60
C LYS A 688 1.97 -21.28 -40.43
N GLY A 689 2.21 -22.53 -40.05
CA GLY A 689 2.99 -23.46 -40.85
C GLY A 689 2.30 -23.79 -42.18
N SER A 690 3.04 -23.59 -43.29
CA SER A 690 2.82 -24.10 -44.64
C SER A 690 1.47 -24.79 -44.95
N LYS A 691 0.57 -24.05 -45.60
CA LYS A 691 -0.27 -24.60 -46.67
C LYS A 691 -0.11 -23.72 -47.90
N ALA A 692 0.36 -24.30 -49.00
CA ALA A 692 0.36 -23.63 -50.29
C ALA A 692 -1.09 -23.35 -50.71
N ILE A 693 -1.37 -22.12 -51.12
CA ILE A 693 -2.70 -21.74 -51.64
C ILE A 693 -2.78 -22.26 -53.08
N PRO A 694 -3.80 -23.07 -53.46
CA PRO A 694 -3.96 -23.52 -54.84
C PRO A 694 -4.21 -22.31 -55.76
N SER A 695 -3.62 -22.33 -56.95
CA SER A 695 -3.44 -21.15 -57.82
C SER A 695 -4.72 -20.48 -58.35
N ASN A 696 -5.88 -21.13 -58.20
CA ASN A 696 -7.09 -20.82 -58.97
C ASN A 696 -8.23 -20.28 -58.10
N TYR A 697 -8.04 -19.12 -57.47
CA TYR A 697 -9.15 -18.31 -56.96
C TYR A 697 -8.98 -16.84 -57.33
N VAL A 698 -9.86 -16.35 -58.21
CA VAL A 698 -9.89 -14.95 -58.65
C VAL A 698 -10.87 -14.19 -57.78
N VAL A 699 -10.38 -13.25 -56.98
CA VAL A 699 -11.18 -12.19 -56.35
C VAL A 699 -10.60 -10.85 -56.82
N ARG A 700 -11.48 -9.95 -57.28
CA ARG A 700 -11.08 -8.68 -57.90
C ARG A 700 -10.19 -7.84 -56.98
N ARG A 701 -9.05 -7.38 -57.51
CA ARG A 701 -8.47 -6.12 -57.05
C ARG A 701 -9.27 -4.97 -57.66
N LEU A 702 -9.62 -3.99 -56.84
CA LEU A 702 -9.75 -2.59 -57.26
C LEU A 702 -8.66 -1.82 -56.52
N SER A 703 -8.03 -0.88 -57.22
CA SER A 703 -6.67 -0.42 -56.91
C SER A 703 -6.63 0.89 -56.14
N ASP A 704 -5.74 0.92 -55.15
CA ASP A 704 -4.76 1.99 -54.88
C ASP A 704 -5.08 3.39 -55.44
N VAL A 705 -5.41 4.32 -54.54
CA VAL A 705 -5.17 5.76 -54.75
C VAL A 705 -4.19 6.22 -53.67
N ARG A 706 -3.10 6.84 -54.09
CA ARG A 706 -2.02 7.32 -53.20
C ARG A 706 -2.37 8.68 -52.60
N VAL A 707 -1.96 8.90 -51.36
CA VAL A 707 -1.70 10.26 -50.85
C VAL A 707 -0.31 10.68 -51.34
N LEU A 708 -0.18 11.91 -51.83
CA LEU A 708 1.10 12.53 -52.24
C LEU A 708 1.24 13.92 -51.58
N PRO A 709 2.48 14.40 -51.37
CA PRO A 709 2.76 15.64 -50.64
C PRO A 709 2.77 16.90 -51.53
N GLU A 710 3.05 18.04 -50.90
CA GLU A 710 3.13 19.39 -51.49
C GLU A 710 4.15 19.53 -52.64
N SER A 711 3.81 20.31 -53.68
CA SER A 711 4.73 21.32 -54.25
C SER A 711 4.06 22.21 -55.34
N GLN A 712 3.95 23.51 -55.02
CA GLN A 712 4.14 24.70 -55.88
C GLN A 712 3.41 24.93 -57.22
N GLN A 713 3.36 26.22 -57.60
CA GLN A 713 2.97 26.84 -58.88
C GLN A 713 1.48 26.83 -59.26
N ALA A 714 0.93 27.79 -60.02
CA ALA A 714 1.21 29.24 -60.17
C ALA A 714 0.12 29.89 -61.05
N SER A 715 -0.33 31.11 -60.70
CA SER A 715 -0.89 32.14 -61.60
C SER A 715 -2.28 31.96 -62.28
N GLN A 716 -2.96 33.11 -62.46
CA GLN A 716 -4.16 33.39 -63.28
C GLN A 716 -5.51 32.75 -62.83
N GLU A 717 -6.65 33.47 -62.79
CA GLU A 717 -6.90 34.92 -62.97
C GLU A 717 -8.24 35.37 -62.34
N ASN A 718 -8.29 36.62 -61.82
CA ASN A 718 -9.44 37.52 -61.55
C ASN A 718 -10.81 36.97 -61.04
N SER A 719 -11.47 37.60 -60.05
CA SER A 719 -11.84 39.03 -60.11
C SER A 719 -12.22 39.65 -58.74
N GLN A 720 -11.78 40.90 -58.51
CA GLN A 720 -12.36 41.97 -57.65
C GLN A 720 -12.49 41.69 -56.11
N THR A 721 -12.25 42.63 -55.19
CA THR A 721 -12.13 44.11 -55.26
C THR A 721 -11.19 44.65 -54.16
N ASN A 722 -10.60 45.85 -54.37
CA ASN A 722 -10.16 46.90 -53.42
C ASN A 722 -10.05 46.61 -51.90
N THR A 723 -9.03 47.04 -51.10
CA THR A 723 -7.89 48.00 -51.22
C THR A 723 -7.07 47.94 -49.89
N ASP A 724 -5.85 48.46 -49.66
CA ASP A 724 -4.86 49.20 -50.48
C ASP A 724 -3.40 49.14 -49.90
N ILE A 725 -2.44 49.81 -50.59
CA ILE A 725 -1.22 50.53 -50.12
C ILE A 725 -0.33 49.89 -48.99
N TYR A 726 0.85 49.33 -49.31
CA TYR A 726 2.22 49.97 -49.38
C TYR A 726 2.85 50.23 -47.97
N TYR A 727 4.12 49.96 -47.59
CA TYR A 727 5.36 49.34 -48.13
C TYR A 727 6.40 49.30 -46.95
N ASP A 728 7.63 48.74 -46.93
CA ASP A 728 8.31 47.60 -47.60
C ASP A 728 9.79 47.50 -47.06
N SER A 729 10.62 46.57 -47.59
CA SER A 729 12.09 46.61 -47.74
C SER A 729 13.04 46.06 -46.63
N GLN A 730 13.69 44.95 -47.02
CA GLN A 730 14.94 44.32 -46.53
C GLN A 730 16.21 45.17 -46.92
N PRO A 731 17.52 44.72 -46.86
CA PRO A 731 18.12 43.39 -46.59
C PRO A 731 19.45 43.28 -45.77
N GLN A 732 19.78 42.02 -45.42
CA GLN A 732 21.11 41.32 -45.42
C GLN A 732 22.39 41.87 -44.72
N GLY A 733 23.20 40.93 -44.20
CA GLY A 733 24.61 41.13 -43.80
C GLY A 733 25.15 39.95 -42.95
N GLU A 734 26.34 39.42 -43.27
CA GLU A 734 26.90 38.20 -42.65
C GLU A 734 27.97 38.44 -41.57
N HIS A 735 28.17 37.41 -40.73
CA HIS A 735 29.38 36.99 -39.99
C HIS A 735 30.49 38.00 -39.60
N ILE A 736 30.84 38.04 -38.29
CA ILE A 736 32.18 37.75 -37.71
C ILE A 736 32.17 37.92 -36.17
N LYS A 737 33.03 37.19 -35.44
CA LYS A 737 33.40 37.45 -34.02
C LYS A 737 34.83 38.01 -33.97
N PRO A 738 35.15 38.95 -33.06
CA PRO A 738 35.96 38.55 -31.89
C PRO A 738 35.66 39.33 -30.58
N HIS A 739 36.45 39.06 -29.54
CA HIS A 739 36.63 39.89 -28.34
C HIS A 739 37.24 41.27 -28.74
N THR A 740 37.22 42.36 -27.95
CA THR A 740 37.57 42.48 -26.51
C THR A 740 37.06 43.80 -25.88
N SER A 741 37.00 43.84 -24.55
CA SER A 741 36.71 44.93 -23.57
C SER A 741 37.66 46.17 -23.69
N PRO A 742 37.58 47.29 -22.89
CA PRO A 742 37.00 47.40 -21.52
C PRO A 742 36.47 48.78 -20.95
N LYS A 743 36.10 48.74 -19.65
CA LYS A 743 36.16 49.79 -18.58
C LYS A 743 35.08 50.91 -18.43
N LYS A 744 34.17 50.70 -17.47
CA LYS A 744 34.10 51.37 -16.12
C LYS A 744 33.09 50.58 -15.26
N VAL A 745 33.46 49.85 -14.19
CA VAL A 745 34.01 50.25 -12.87
C VAL A 745 32.99 50.95 -11.95
N VAL A 746 32.40 50.13 -11.07
CA VAL A 746 32.21 50.35 -9.61
C VAL A 746 32.60 49.00 -8.96
N ASP A 747 33.17 49.00 -7.75
CA ASP A 747 34.01 47.89 -7.25
C ASP A 747 33.98 47.77 -5.69
N LEU A 748 34.54 46.67 -5.17
CA LEU A 748 34.75 46.27 -3.75
C LEU A 748 33.50 45.72 -2.99
N ASP A 749 33.38 44.48 -2.47
CA ASP A 749 34.31 43.40 -1.99
C ASP A 749 34.73 43.55 -0.50
N ASP A 750 34.69 42.58 0.44
CA ASP A 750 33.83 41.37 0.69
C ASP A 750 33.85 41.12 2.25
N GLY A 751 33.62 39.98 2.94
CA GLY A 751 33.33 38.57 2.59
C GLY A 751 33.44 37.59 3.78
N LEU A 752 32.90 36.35 3.62
CA LEU A 752 33.18 35.11 4.41
C LEU A 752 32.69 35.09 5.90
N VAL A 753 32.43 33.96 6.62
CA VAL A 753 32.40 32.49 6.35
C VAL A 753 31.45 31.73 7.33
N ASP A 754 31.29 30.40 7.14
CA ASP A 754 30.51 29.31 7.82
C ASP A 754 30.23 29.37 9.37
N GLU A 755 29.42 28.52 10.06
CA GLU A 755 29.33 27.04 10.06
C GLU A 755 28.11 26.41 10.84
N GLU A 756 27.98 25.08 10.80
CA GLU A 756 27.35 24.09 11.74
C GLU A 756 25.84 23.97 12.13
N LEU A 757 25.38 22.70 12.06
CA LEU A 757 24.55 21.88 12.99
C LEU A 757 23.01 22.00 13.23
N ASN A 758 22.50 20.80 13.56
CA ASN A 758 21.12 20.36 13.84
C ASN A 758 20.38 21.08 15.00
N SER A 759 19.05 21.18 14.92
CA SER A 759 18.11 20.34 15.73
C SER A 759 16.63 20.78 15.65
N SER A 760 15.74 19.86 16.04
CA SER A 760 14.37 20.13 16.52
C SER A 760 14.33 19.82 18.03
N PRO A 761 13.30 20.22 18.82
CA PRO A 761 12.09 20.99 18.50
C PRO A 761 12.04 22.32 19.27
N TYR A 762 10.85 22.90 19.48
CA TYR A 762 10.63 23.85 20.57
C TYR A 762 9.27 23.66 21.26
N THR A 763 9.31 23.65 22.58
CA THR A 763 8.19 23.80 23.53
C THR A 763 8.73 24.61 24.70
N ASP A 764 7.92 25.56 25.16
CA ASP A 764 7.94 26.20 26.47
C ASP A 764 9.16 27.07 26.90
N ASP A 765 8.83 28.33 27.20
CA ASP A 765 9.19 29.09 28.41
C ASP A 765 10.52 29.88 28.60
N ILE A 766 10.27 31.12 29.09
CA ILE A 766 11.07 31.97 30.01
C ILE A 766 12.07 33.03 29.45
N GLN A 767 11.92 34.20 30.09
CA GLN A 767 12.67 35.48 30.19
C GLN A 767 14.21 35.39 30.04
N TYR A 768 14.96 36.44 29.65
CA TYR A 768 15.09 37.80 30.24
C TYR A 768 15.38 38.87 29.13
N ASP A 769 15.57 40.19 29.34
CA ASP A 769 16.38 40.87 30.37
C ASP A 769 15.99 42.36 30.67
N GLN A 770 16.79 43.02 31.54
CA GLN A 770 16.49 44.18 32.38
C GLN A 770 16.68 45.58 31.77
N ALA A 771 16.03 46.59 32.39
CA ALA A 771 16.46 48.00 32.36
C ALA A 771 16.06 48.83 33.61
N THR A 772 16.71 48.59 34.75
CA THR A 772 17.07 49.56 35.83
C THR A 772 16.10 50.59 36.47
N LYS A 773 16.27 50.72 37.82
CA LYS A 773 16.16 51.94 38.68
C LYS A 773 14.82 52.35 39.35
N THR A 774 14.75 52.03 40.66
CA THR A 774 14.51 52.91 41.84
C THR A 774 13.29 53.84 41.94
N LEU A 775 12.62 54.03 43.09
CA LEU A 775 12.53 53.30 44.37
C LEU A 775 11.38 53.93 45.21
N ASN A 776 10.92 53.25 46.27
CA ASN A 776 10.08 53.76 47.38
C ASN A 776 8.63 54.22 47.08
N THR A 777 7.68 53.46 47.64
CA THR A 777 6.60 54.03 48.46
C THR A 777 6.46 53.22 49.75
N ALA A 778 6.24 53.90 50.88
CA ALA A 778 5.91 53.29 52.16
C ALA A 778 5.17 54.33 53.01
N ASN A 779 4.04 53.92 53.61
CA ASN A 779 3.19 54.71 54.50
C ASN A 779 2.49 55.94 53.85
N SER A 780 1.27 56.32 54.24
CA SER A 780 0.30 55.67 55.14
C SER A 780 -1.13 56.22 54.90
N ASP A 781 -2.06 55.73 55.71
CA ASP A 781 -3.30 56.40 56.15
C ASP A 781 -4.50 56.54 55.20
N ASN A 782 -5.54 55.82 55.62
CA ASN A 782 -6.97 56.09 55.47
C ASN A 782 -7.34 57.41 56.22
N PRO A 783 -8.56 58.01 56.10
CA PRO A 783 -9.74 57.49 55.41
C PRO A 783 -10.63 58.56 54.70
N GLU A 784 -11.85 58.13 54.36
CA GLU A 784 -13.14 58.86 54.45
C GLU A 784 -13.69 59.76 53.31
N LEU A 785 -14.94 59.39 52.98
CA LEU A 785 -16.15 60.21 52.77
C LEU A 785 -16.39 61.02 51.48
N ALA A 786 -17.54 60.67 50.88
CA ALA A 786 -18.50 61.48 50.12
C ALA A 786 -18.06 62.14 48.79
N GLY A 787 -18.93 62.24 47.78
CA GLY A 787 -20.28 61.68 47.66
C GLY A 787 -21.19 62.56 46.78
N ASN A 788 -22.13 61.92 46.08
CA ASN A 788 -23.24 62.53 45.31
C ASN A 788 -22.81 63.42 44.11
N GLU A 789 -23.62 63.71 43.08
CA GLU A 789 -24.85 63.14 42.48
C GLU A 789 -25.16 63.98 41.20
N VAL A 790 -26.38 63.92 40.64
CA VAL A 790 -26.98 64.93 39.74
C VAL A 790 -26.54 64.94 38.26
N GLU A 791 -27.19 64.06 37.49
CA GLU A 791 -27.75 64.33 36.14
C GLU A 791 -28.60 65.63 36.12
N PRO A 792 -28.95 66.32 34.98
CA PRO A 792 -29.74 65.66 33.90
C PRO A 792 -29.85 66.32 32.47
N THR A 793 -30.72 65.72 31.64
CA THR A 793 -31.57 66.28 30.53
C THR A 793 -31.03 66.64 29.12
N GLY A 794 -31.83 66.27 28.10
CA GLY A 794 -31.80 66.76 26.69
C GLY A 794 -31.59 65.65 25.63
N LEU A 795 -32.59 64.89 25.16
CA LEU A 795 -33.49 65.20 24.02
C LEU A 795 -32.75 65.80 22.79
N ASP A 796 -32.83 65.27 21.55
CA ASP A 796 -33.94 64.54 20.89
C ASP A 796 -33.49 63.73 19.62
N SER A 797 -34.43 63.10 18.90
CA SER A 797 -34.38 62.62 17.49
C SER A 797 -33.77 61.24 17.10
N LYS A 798 -34.62 60.20 17.17
CA LYS A 798 -34.88 59.08 16.22
C LYS A 798 -33.78 58.50 15.28
N THR A 799 -33.66 57.16 15.37
CA THR A 799 -33.39 56.15 14.29
C THR A 799 -32.06 56.19 13.52
N THR A 800 -31.33 55.09 13.31
CA THR A 800 -31.66 53.64 13.38
C THR A 800 -30.60 52.80 14.14
N GLY A 801 -31.03 51.78 14.89
CA GLY A 801 -30.14 50.73 15.42
C GLY A 801 -29.68 49.76 14.31
N ASP A 802 -28.51 49.10 14.32
CA ASP A 802 -27.65 48.54 15.40
C ASP A 802 -28.00 47.09 15.78
N ALA A 803 -27.01 46.19 15.61
CA ALA A 803 -27.12 44.74 15.76
C ALA A 803 -25.74 44.05 15.91
N LYS A 804 -24.95 44.46 16.92
CA LYS A 804 -23.69 43.79 17.29
C LYS A 804 -23.68 43.36 18.76
N THR A 805 -24.40 42.29 19.07
CA THR A 805 -24.46 41.71 20.43
C THR A 805 -23.38 40.62 20.60
N PRO A 806 -22.44 40.73 21.56
CA PRO A 806 -21.46 39.68 21.83
C PRO A 806 -22.09 38.42 22.46
N LEU A 807 -21.58 37.24 22.09
CA LEU A 807 -22.01 35.97 22.67
C LEU A 807 -21.58 35.83 24.16
N PRO A 808 -22.38 35.17 25.01
CA PRO A 808 -22.10 35.04 26.44
C PRO A 808 -20.94 34.07 26.74
N LYS A 809 -20.16 34.37 27.78
CA LYS A 809 -19.06 33.51 28.26
C LYS A 809 -19.60 32.25 28.96
N PRO A 810 -18.98 31.07 28.79
CA PRO A 810 -19.42 29.83 29.42
C PRO A 810 -19.23 29.84 30.95
N LYS A 811 -20.07 29.09 31.67
CA LYS A 811 -19.99 28.91 33.13
C LYS A 811 -18.78 28.03 33.51
N LYS A 812 -18.19 28.30 34.68
CA LYS A 812 -17.14 27.45 35.27
C LYS A 812 -17.69 26.05 35.65
N PRO A 813 -16.90 24.97 35.55
CA PRO A 813 -17.30 23.65 36.03
C PRO A 813 -17.40 23.60 37.57
N PRO A 814 -18.16 22.65 38.14
CA PRO A 814 -18.25 22.46 39.58
C PRO A 814 -16.92 21.94 40.17
N LYS A 815 -16.69 22.23 41.45
CA LYS A 815 -15.59 21.61 42.22
C LYS A 815 -15.97 20.17 42.60
N LEU A 816 -15.01 19.26 42.53
CA LEU A 816 -15.08 17.97 43.21
C LEU A 816 -14.89 18.19 44.73
N PRO A 817 -15.44 17.30 45.59
CA PRO A 817 -15.09 17.27 47.01
C PRO A 817 -13.65 16.78 47.22
N ASN A 818 -13.10 17.06 48.41
CA ASN A 818 -11.79 16.56 48.87
C ASN A 818 -11.84 15.06 49.20
#